data_AF-A0A974GUU9-F1
#
_entry.id   AF-A0A974GUU9-F1
#
_cell.length_a   1.000
_cell.length_b   1.000
_cell.length_c   1.000
_cell.angle_alpha   90.00
_cell.angle_beta   90.00
_cell.angle_gamma   90.00
#
_symmetry.space_group_name_H-M   'P 1'
#
loop_
_entity.id
_entity.type
_entity.pdbx_description
1 polymer ?
#
loop_
_entity_poly.entity_id
_entity_poly.type
_entity_poly.pdbx_seq_one_letter_code
_entity_poly.pdbx_strand_id
1 'polypeptide(L)'
;MSLVKLNINGIEISAEQGKTVLQAALENNIEIPHLCFDERLEVYAGCGLCLIEIEGQPKTARACATPVADGLVVRSDTPKVVEARNTALNLLVSQHIGDCKPPCTLNCPAETDVQGYVGLVANKQPLESLKLIKQRLPLPACIGRVCPHPCEKACRRQHVEESVSIACIKTYAADYDLNSEKQYIPSLKPSTGKKVAVVGAGPAGLSAAYFLLREGHGVEIFEAMPKPGGMLRYGIPEYRLPKDVVDAEVAIIEEMGAKINYGVKIGDDMSLEYLQNNFDAVFLGIGAWKSSPMRCEGENIDGVLGGIDFLINVAENKPVKIGKKVIVVGGGNTAMDVARTSIRLGAEEVRVVYRRTESEMPAEKIEIKEAKEEGVIFSFLSAPVSVEGGDKVTGLRCEKMVLGEKDASGRQKPEPTGEFVTFEADTIIAAIGQEVDCGNINVAQGKKKNIQINEETFETNLRGVFAGGDAATGPKIAIEAIAQALHACEAINGYLNGEIIPYNKLPLVYTEVTKEDYKDRETVPRVQHRTVEAELRKVNFQPILPTMTEEEAVREGQRCLECGCKDYFECELVDYIKKYEIDTVKYHAEDEKRQKETDHPFISQNVDKCVLCGLCVRTCNEVVGANALGFVERGNATFVAPAFEQELKLTECISCGQCIDVCPTGAWLDRRGNIKEIPLNLVQTKSVCSYCSVGCDIVYEHKDNIIYQASSPKENEIPLCGKGKFGIEHINNDNRLLSAKAMIKGRQEETALNVALFETAKRLRSIQNMYGEDRVAFVVSPKLTNEELLTVKSIVKELDSHYKGSFTIDEEPGIERVLGKNQSTIDFEQLDAADLIVSVGQLYEHHPSMGMKLRRLSDSRSIVSCSTESTKTDKWAAKATVNNYEVFFAGVLKALIEKGAIKAELLNKYPNGDTLLNAVKDIEVSQSADMVAEGIKKAKKPIIIADSNTVDNKALKVLANITLLLGNDNKPHRGFIVLKAKSNSQGAWDIGFKTPGEEIREAIIDGNVKGLVVIGEDILSNDKELKEAVNNLKFFAAFDIMENETTAAAEYVLPLNSLAESEGTVVSADGTVKNVVEAFKPLTGMSNAEMFKTIAELLNAEPAEKCKKVYETELYVPTFDNKEKEYKIFDTVERAYLANLRANCVNAK
;
A
#
# COMPACT_ATOMS: atom_id res chain seq x y z
N MET A 1 2.37 30.80 -25.91
CA MET A 1 3.24 30.18 -26.93
C MET A 1 2.37 29.77 -28.12
N SER A 2 2.92 29.59 -29.32
CA SER A 2 2.16 29.11 -30.49
C SER A 2 1.86 27.61 -30.34
N LEU A 3 0.64 27.20 -30.67
CA LEU A 3 0.26 25.79 -30.77
C LEU A 3 0.58 25.28 -32.18
N VAL A 4 1.02 24.03 -32.26
CA VAL A 4 1.24 23.30 -33.52
C VAL A 4 0.34 22.06 -33.55
N LYS A 5 -0.09 21.66 -34.75
CA LYS A 5 -0.87 20.44 -34.95
C LYS A 5 0.02 19.29 -35.41
N LEU A 6 -0.16 18.12 -34.82
CA LEU A 6 0.54 16.90 -35.21
C LEU A 6 -0.42 15.71 -35.15
N ASN A 7 -0.05 14.63 -35.83
CA ASN A 7 -0.80 13.38 -35.83
C ASN A 7 0.06 12.28 -35.18
N ILE A 8 -0.48 11.59 -34.18
CA ILE A 8 0.16 10.42 -33.55
C ILE A 8 -0.80 9.23 -33.68
N ASN A 9 -0.37 8.16 -34.36
CA ASN A 9 -1.17 6.95 -34.61
C ASN A 9 -2.56 7.23 -35.21
N GLY A 10 -2.68 8.23 -36.09
CA GLY A 10 -3.95 8.62 -36.70
C GLY A 10 -4.76 9.64 -35.89
N ILE A 11 -4.35 9.96 -34.66
CA ILE A 11 -5.02 10.94 -33.78
C ILE A 11 -4.40 12.33 -34.00
N GLU A 12 -5.21 13.29 -34.45
CA GLU A 12 -4.79 14.71 -34.54
C GLU A 12 -4.83 15.35 -33.15
N ILE A 13 -3.69 15.89 -32.71
CA ILE A 13 -3.54 16.57 -31.44
C ILE A 13 -2.92 17.96 -31.64
N SER A 14 -3.08 18.83 -30.65
CA SER A 14 -2.43 20.14 -30.60
C SER A 14 -1.48 20.20 -29.42
N ALA A 15 -0.28 20.72 -29.63
CA ALA A 15 0.75 20.83 -28.59
C ALA A 15 1.47 22.18 -28.67
N GLU A 16 2.03 22.62 -27.54
CA GLU A 16 2.82 23.85 -27.49
C GLU A 16 4.15 23.69 -28.23
N GLN A 17 4.48 24.69 -29.04
CA GLN A 17 5.76 24.74 -29.76
C GLN A 17 6.91 24.80 -28.76
N GLY A 18 7.85 23.84 -28.88
CA GLY A 18 8.98 23.68 -27.96
C GLY A 18 8.93 22.38 -27.14
N LYS A 19 7.76 21.73 -27.05
CA LYS A 19 7.63 20.41 -26.44
C LYS A 19 8.16 19.31 -27.35
N THR A 20 8.46 18.17 -26.75
CA THR A 20 8.81 16.94 -27.48
C THR A 20 7.56 16.15 -27.86
N VAL A 21 7.67 15.23 -28.81
CA VAL A 21 6.57 14.33 -29.20
C VAL A 21 6.09 13.50 -28.01
N LEU A 22 6.99 13.06 -27.12
CA LEU A 22 6.60 12.31 -25.92
C LEU A 22 5.75 13.15 -24.97
N GLN A 23 6.18 14.38 -24.66
CA GLN A 23 5.39 15.30 -23.82
C GLN A 23 4.01 15.58 -24.42
N ALA A 24 3.96 15.87 -25.71
CA ALA A 24 2.69 16.09 -26.42
C ALA A 24 1.78 14.85 -26.40
N ALA A 25 2.35 13.65 -26.50
CA ALA A 25 1.59 12.41 -26.42
C ALA A 25 1.00 12.21 -25.01
N LEU A 26 1.81 12.39 -23.95
CA LEU A 26 1.38 12.21 -22.56
C LEU A 26 0.28 13.22 -22.18
N GLU A 27 0.42 14.49 -22.56
CA GLU A 27 -0.60 15.54 -22.33
C GLU A 27 -1.94 15.24 -23.02
N ASN A 28 -1.93 14.43 -24.07
CA ASN A 28 -3.11 14.02 -24.81
C ASN A 28 -3.53 12.56 -24.51
N ASN A 29 -3.03 11.97 -23.42
CA ASN A 29 -3.31 10.58 -23.01
C ASN A 29 -2.96 9.52 -24.08
N ILE A 30 -1.95 9.79 -24.90
CA ILE A 30 -1.41 8.85 -25.89
C ILE A 30 -0.16 8.20 -25.30
N GLU A 31 -0.24 6.90 -25.04
CA GLU A 31 0.88 6.17 -24.45
C GLU A 31 1.99 5.90 -25.48
N ILE A 32 3.18 6.39 -25.19
CA ILE A 32 4.42 5.98 -25.85
C ILE A 32 5.33 5.39 -24.76
N PRO A 33 5.71 4.09 -24.84
CA PRO A 33 6.50 3.42 -23.80
C PRO A 33 7.80 4.14 -23.43
N HIS A 34 8.08 4.26 -22.14
CA HIS A 34 9.28 4.91 -21.60
C HIS A 34 9.56 4.49 -20.16
N LEU A 35 10.83 4.45 -19.75
CA LEU A 35 11.25 4.19 -18.35
C LEU A 35 12.26 5.22 -17.82
N CYS A 36 12.75 6.13 -18.66
CA CYS A 36 13.83 7.06 -18.31
C CYS A 36 13.43 8.54 -18.48
N PHE A 37 12.13 8.82 -18.47
CA PHE A 37 11.60 10.17 -18.70
C PHE A 37 10.90 10.68 -17.43
N ASP A 38 11.19 11.93 -17.10
CA ASP A 38 10.52 12.74 -16.08
C ASP A 38 10.55 14.16 -16.64
N GLU A 39 9.43 14.87 -16.62
CA GLU A 39 9.30 16.18 -17.25
C GLU A 39 10.17 17.27 -16.62
N ARG A 40 10.62 17.05 -15.37
CA ARG A 40 11.46 17.98 -14.61
C ARG A 40 12.94 17.85 -14.93
N LEU A 41 13.32 16.86 -15.75
CA LEU A 41 14.71 16.53 -16.09
C LEU A 41 15.04 16.85 -17.54
N GLU A 42 16.34 17.02 -17.83
CA GLU A 42 16.81 17.13 -19.21
C GLU A 42 16.60 15.82 -19.99
N VAL A 43 16.66 15.88 -21.33
CA VAL A 43 16.45 14.70 -22.18
C VAL A 43 17.67 13.77 -22.10
N TYR A 44 17.49 12.57 -21.54
CA TYR A 44 18.53 11.54 -21.45
C TYR A 44 18.52 10.54 -22.61
N ALA A 45 17.32 10.13 -23.06
CA ALA A 45 17.14 9.13 -24.12
C ALA A 45 17.87 7.79 -23.87
N GLY A 46 17.99 7.33 -22.62
CA GLY A 46 18.71 6.10 -22.28
C GLY A 46 17.96 4.79 -22.59
N CYS A 47 16.67 4.67 -22.22
CA CYS A 47 15.98 3.37 -22.19
C CYS A 47 15.67 2.74 -23.56
N GLY A 48 15.57 3.53 -24.64
CA GLY A 48 15.29 3.00 -25.98
C GLY A 48 13.83 2.65 -26.28
N LEU A 49 12.89 2.86 -25.34
CA LEU A 49 11.50 2.44 -25.52
C LEU A 49 10.63 3.43 -26.30
N CYS A 50 10.92 4.74 -26.22
CA CYS A 50 10.11 5.78 -26.86
C CYS A 50 10.36 5.93 -28.37
N LEU A 51 10.74 4.84 -29.05
CA LEU A 51 10.99 4.84 -30.49
C LEU A 51 9.68 5.07 -31.26
N ILE A 52 9.79 5.87 -32.32
CA ILE A 52 8.71 6.26 -33.22
C ILE A 52 9.20 6.31 -34.67
N GLU A 53 8.28 6.16 -35.62
CA GLU A 53 8.49 6.46 -37.02
C GLU A 53 7.84 7.79 -37.38
N ILE A 54 8.58 8.63 -38.12
CA ILE A 54 8.10 9.91 -38.63
C ILE A 54 7.88 9.74 -40.13
N GLU A 55 6.72 10.17 -40.63
CA GLU A 55 6.41 10.07 -42.05
C GLU A 55 7.46 10.79 -42.91
N GLY A 56 7.92 10.12 -43.97
CA GLY A 56 8.99 10.62 -44.84
C GLY A 56 10.41 10.43 -44.31
N GLN A 57 10.60 9.89 -43.08
CA GLN A 57 11.92 9.56 -42.53
C GLN A 57 12.17 8.03 -42.54
N PRO A 58 13.30 7.55 -43.08
CA PRO A 58 13.56 6.11 -43.16
C PRO A 58 13.98 5.47 -41.82
N LYS A 59 14.57 6.26 -40.92
CA LYS A 59 15.05 5.81 -39.61
C LYS A 59 14.02 6.11 -38.52
N THR A 60 13.99 5.27 -37.49
CA THR A 60 13.23 5.57 -36.27
C THR A 60 13.87 6.74 -35.52
N ALA A 61 13.04 7.50 -34.82
CA ALA A 61 13.44 8.60 -33.96
C ALA A 61 12.98 8.33 -32.51
N ARG A 62 13.48 9.10 -31.55
CA ARG A 62 13.08 9.00 -30.13
C ARG A 62 12.09 10.10 -29.81
N ALA A 63 10.87 9.73 -29.40
CA ALA A 63 9.82 10.70 -29.10
C ALA A 63 10.21 11.71 -28.02
N CYS A 64 11.03 11.31 -27.03
CA CYS A 64 11.50 12.17 -25.96
C CYS A 64 12.53 13.22 -26.40
N ALA A 65 13.08 13.13 -27.62
CA ALA A 65 14.08 14.05 -28.16
C ALA A 65 13.63 14.74 -29.46
N THR A 66 12.49 14.31 -30.03
CA THR A 66 11.93 14.89 -31.24
C THR A 66 11.03 16.07 -30.88
N PRO A 67 11.32 17.31 -31.30
CA PRO A 67 10.44 18.45 -31.08
C PRO A 67 9.15 18.33 -31.91
N VAL A 68 8.04 18.84 -31.38
CA VAL A 68 6.79 18.94 -32.15
C VAL A 68 6.91 19.99 -33.25
N ALA A 69 6.29 19.72 -34.40
CA ALA A 69 6.20 20.63 -35.53
C ALA A 69 4.83 20.53 -36.19
N ASP A 70 4.40 21.61 -36.84
CA ASP A 70 3.10 21.64 -37.53
C ASP A 70 3.09 20.66 -38.71
N GLY A 71 2.04 19.85 -38.80
CA GLY A 71 1.90 18.79 -39.81
C GLY A 71 2.76 17.55 -39.57
N LEU A 72 3.41 17.41 -38.42
CA LEU A 72 4.21 16.24 -38.09
C LEU A 72 3.32 14.98 -37.97
N VAL A 73 3.63 13.91 -38.70
CA VAL A 73 2.91 12.63 -38.62
C VAL A 73 3.83 11.56 -38.03
N VAL A 74 3.39 10.98 -36.92
CA VAL A 74 4.15 10.02 -36.11
C VAL A 74 3.38 8.71 -35.97
N ARG A 75 4.08 7.58 -36.08
CA ARG A 75 3.55 6.25 -35.79
C ARG A 75 4.41 5.56 -34.72
N SER A 76 3.78 5.01 -33.71
CA SER A 76 4.44 4.45 -32.53
C SER A 76 4.11 2.97 -32.29
N ASP A 77 3.35 2.35 -33.18
CA ASP A 77 2.82 0.98 -33.09
C ASP A 77 3.11 0.14 -34.34
N THR A 78 4.00 0.61 -35.22
CA THR A 78 4.37 -0.15 -36.42
C THR A 78 5.16 -1.41 -36.05
N PRO A 79 5.11 -2.48 -36.87
CA PRO A 79 5.87 -3.71 -36.61
C PRO A 79 7.36 -3.48 -36.36
N LYS A 80 7.96 -2.53 -37.09
CA LYS A 80 9.36 -2.14 -36.94
C LYS A 80 9.65 -1.44 -35.61
N VAL A 81 8.74 -0.59 -35.12
CA VAL A 81 8.86 0.05 -33.80
C VAL A 81 8.71 -1.00 -32.70
N VAL A 82 7.75 -1.91 -32.82
CA VAL A 82 7.52 -2.99 -31.86
C VAL A 82 8.74 -3.90 -31.76
N GLU A 83 9.32 -4.33 -32.89
CA GLU A 83 10.54 -5.15 -32.91
C GLU A 83 11.74 -4.46 -32.25
N ALA A 84 11.91 -3.16 -32.51
CA ALA A 84 12.97 -2.37 -31.89
C ALA A 84 12.77 -2.22 -30.38
N ARG A 85 11.52 -2.03 -29.92
CA ARG A 85 11.18 -2.01 -28.48
C ARG A 85 11.44 -3.36 -27.82
N ASN A 86 11.06 -4.46 -28.46
CA ASN A 86 11.33 -5.80 -27.94
C ASN A 86 12.84 -6.00 -27.74
N THR A 87 13.66 -5.56 -28.69
CA THR A 87 15.12 -5.60 -28.57
C THR A 87 15.62 -4.78 -27.38
N ALA A 88 15.09 -3.56 -27.19
CA ALA A 88 15.45 -2.71 -26.06
C ALA A 88 15.02 -3.32 -24.71
N LEU A 89 13.79 -3.83 -24.61
CA LEU A 89 13.29 -4.51 -23.41
C LEU A 89 14.11 -5.75 -23.07
N ASN A 90 14.46 -6.57 -24.06
CA ASN A 90 15.33 -7.74 -23.85
C ASN A 90 16.68 -7.36 -23.22
N LEU A 91 17.27 -6.22 -23.61
CA LEU A 91 18.52 -5.73 -23.03
C LEU A 91 18.34 -5.15 -21.62
N LEU A 92 17.20 -4.53 -21.32
CA LEU A 92 16.91 -4.01 -19.99
C LEU A 92 16.65 -5.16 -18.99
N VAL A 93 15.89 -6.17 -19.42
CA VAL A 93 15.59 -7.36 -18.61
C VAL A 93 16.83 -8.21 -18.37
N SER A 94 17.78 -8.26 -19.30
CA SER A 94 19.04 -9.00 -19.13
C SER A 94 20.00 -8.41 -18.08
N GLN A 95 19.63 -7.32 -17.40
CA GLN A 95 20.33 -6.79 -16.23
C GLN A 95 19.46 -6.80 -14.96
N HIS A 96 18.21 -7.27 -15.06
CA HIS A 96 17.27 -7.34 -13.97
C HIS A 96 17.23 -8.78 -13.45
N ILE A 97 17.70 -9.03 -12.22
CA ILE A 97 17.74 -10.37 -11.60
C ILE A 97 16.83 -10.50 -10.37
N GLY A 98 16.00 -9.50 -10.03
CA GLY A 98 15.12 -9.55 -8.86
C GLY A 98 13.77 -10.27 -9.09
N ASP A 99 13.28 -11.00 -8.08
CA ASP A 99 11.98 -11.69 -8.17
C ASP A 99 10.81 -10.71 -8.33
N CYS A 100 10.05 -10.83 -9.41
CA CYS A 100 8.82 -10.04 -9.57
C CYS A 100 7.71 -10.54 -8.63
N LYS A 101 7.51 -11.86 -8.56
CA LYS A 101 6.50 -12.52 -7.71
C LYS A 101 7.17 -13.50 -6.75
N PRO A 102 6.64 -13.68 -5.53
CA PRO A 102 7.22 -14.60 -4.57
C PRO A 102 6.95 -16.07 -4.95
N PRO A 103 7.87 -17.01 -4.66
CA PRO A 103 7.75 -18.40 -5.08
C PRO A 103 6.51 -19.12 -4.49
N CYS A 104 6.03 -18.70 -3.33
CA CYS A 104 4.81 -19.24 -2.73
C CYS A 104 3.54 -18.92 -3.54
N THR A 105 3.49 -17.77 -4.22
CA THR A 105 2.39 -17.41 -5.14
C THR A 105 2.46 -18.24 -6.41
N LEU A 106 3.66 -18.43 -6.97
CA LEU A 106 3.87 -19.19 -8.21
C LEU A 106 3.56 -20.68 -8.06
N ASN A 107 3.85 -21.23 -6.89
CA ASN A 107 3.60 -22.64 -6.61
C ASN A 107 2.16 -22.90 -6.14
N CYS A 108 1.34 -21.87 -5.97
CA CYS A 108 -0.10 -22.01 -5.75
C CYS A 108 -0.78 -22.17 -7.12
N PRO A 109 -1.51 -23.27 -7.39
CA PRO A 109 -2.17 -23.45 -8.69
C PRO A 109 -3.12 -22.33 -9.07
N ALA A 110 -3.83 -21.75 -8.09
CA ALA A 110 -4.74 -20.64 -8.32
C ALA A 110 -4.04 -19.26 -8.35
N GLU A 111 -2.71 -19.24 -8.24
CA GLU A 111 -1.86 -18.03 -8.18
C GLU A 111 -2.37 -16.97 -7.19
N THR A 112 -2.92 -17.42 -6.05
CA THR A 112 -3.35 -16.51 -4.96
C THR A 112 -2.16 -15.69 -4.47
N ASP A 113 -2.35 -14.40 -4.18
CA ASP A 113 -1.28 -13.53 -3.66
C ASP A 113 -0.91 -13.88 -2.21
N VAL A 114 -0.06 -14.90 -2.06
CA VAL A 114 0.33 -15.46 -0.76
C VAL A 114 1.07 -14.45 0.11
N GLN A 115 2.02 -13.72 -0.46
CA GLN A 115 2.77 -12.73 0.30
C GLN A 115 1.85 -11.59 0.76
N GLY A 116 0.96 -11.11 -0.12
CA GLY A 116 0.00 -10.06 0.21
C GLY A 116 -0.91 -10.43 1.37
N TYR A 117 -1.63 -11.56 1.32
CA TYR A 117 -2.58 -11.88 2.38
C TYR A 117 -1.91 -12.29 3.69
N VAL A 118 -0.70 -12.89 3.64
CA VAL A 118 0.09 -13.18 4.83
C VAL A 118 0.55 -11.88 5.51
N GLY A 119 1.03 -10.90 4.74
CA GLY A 119 1.44 -9.61 5.32
C GLY A 119 0.28 -8.75 5.79
N LEU A 120 -0.90 -8.83 5.16
CA LEU A 120 -2.12 -8.18 5.65
C LEU A 120 -2.52 -8.70 7.04
N VAL A 121 -2.42 -10.02 7.27
CA VAL A 121 -2.61 -10.59 8.63
C VAL A 121 -1.51 -10.11 9.57
N ALA A 122 -0.25 -10.06 9.11
CA ALA A 122 0.86 -9.52 9.92
C ALA A 122 0.64 -8.04 10.32
N ASN A 123 -0.10 -7.29 9.50
CA ASN A 123 -0.49 -5.89 9.72
C ASN A 123 -1.84 -5.74 10.46
N LYS A 124 -2.39 -6.82 11.06
CA LYS A 124 -3.68 -6.82 11.77
C LYS A 124 -4.89 -6.46 10.88
N GLN A 125 -4.83 -6.81 9.59
CA GLN A 125 -5.92 -6.57 8.62
C GLN A 125 -6.51 -7.90 8.09
N PRO A 126 -7.14 -8.75 8.94
CA PRO A 126 -7.66 -10.06 8.52
C PRO A 126 -8.78 -9.98 7.47
N LEU A 127 -9.64 -8.95 7.53
CA LEU A 127 -10.70 -8.76 6.55
C LEU A 127 -10.14 -8.39 5.16
N GLU A 128 -9.16 -7.49 5.09
CA GLU A 128 -8.49 -7.16 3.82
C GLU A 128 -7.70 -8.37 3.27
N SER A 129 -7.06 -9.14 4.16
CA SER A 129 -6.42 -10.42 3.82
C SER A 129 -7.41 -11.36 3.14
N LEU A 130 -8.61 -11.54 3.72
CA LEU A 130 -9.66 -12.34 3.10
C LEU A 130 -10.08 -11.79 1.75
N LYS A 131 -10.37 -10.48 1.65
CA LYS A 131 -10.80 -9.86 0.38
C LYS A 131 -9.78 -10.15 -0.72
N LEU A 132 -8.49 -10.06 -0.41
CA LEU A 132 -7.40 -10.40 -1.33
C LEU A 132 -7.42 -11.89 -1.71
N ILE A 133 -7.59 -12.80 -0.75
CA ILE A 133 -7.72 -14.24 -1.02
C ILE A 133 -8.90 -14.51 -1.97
N LYS A 134 -10.08 -13.94 -1.67
CA LYS A 134 -11.32 -14.09 -2.45
C LYS A 134 -11.23 -13.53 -3.88
N GLN A 135 -10.19 -12.77 -4.24
CA GLN A 135 -9.98 -12.38 -5.64
C GLN A 135 -9.69 -13.58 -6.56
N ARG A 136 -9.01 -14.61 -6.04
CA ARG A 136 -8.57 -15.81 -6.79
C ARG A 136 -9.08 -17.13 -6.20
N LEU A 137 -9.55 -17.12 -4.95
CA LEU A 137 -9.96 -18.31 -4.21
C LEU A 137 -11.35 -18.11 -3.58
N PRO A 138 -12.43 -18.62 -4.20
CA PRO A 138 -13.81 -18.39 -3.73
C PRO A 138 -14.17 -19.14 -2.43
N LEU A 139 -13.47 -20.24 -2.14
CA LEU A 139 -13.75 -21.13 -1.00
C LEU A 139 -12.55 -21.19 -0.02
N PRO A 140 -12.08 -20.04 0.52
CA PRO A 140 -10.89 -20.01 1.36
C PRO A 140 -10.98 -20.83 2.65
N ALA A 141 -12.14 -20.92 3.30
CA ALA A 141 -12.32 -21.65 4.55
C ALA A 141 -12.25 -23.17 4.33
N CYS A 142 -12.85 -23.67 3.24
CA CYS A 142 -12.73 -25.06 2.82
C CYS A 142 -11.28 -25.39 2.46
N ILE A 143 -10.66 -24.57 1.61
CA ILE A 143 -9.33 -24.85 1.06
C ILE A 143 -8.24 -24.69 2.12
N GLY A 144 -8.38 -23.76 3.07
CA GLY A 144 -7.48 -23.62 4.21
C GLY A 144 -7.34 -24.91 5.02
N ARG A 145 -8.41 -25.71 5.12
CA ARG A 145 -8.47 -26.97 5.89
C ARG A 145 -7.97 -28.20 5.12
N VAL A 146 -8.10 -28.23 3.79
CA VAL A 146 -7.88 -29.47 2.99
C VAL A 146 -6.76 -29.37 1.97
N CYS A 147 -6.21 -28.18 1.73
CA CYS A 147 -5.12 -27.98 0.78
C CYS A 147 -3.87 -28.77 1.20
N PRO A 148 -3.05 -29.29 0.27
CA PRO A 148 -1.73 -29.87 0.57
C PRO A 148 -0.58 -28.85 0.63
N HIS A 149 -0.92 -27.56 0.68
CA HIS A 149 -0.02 -26.41 0.88
C HIS A 149 1.23 -26.40 -0.03
N PRO A 150 1.09 -26.49 -1.37
CA PRO A 150 2.25 -26.44 -2.26
C PRO A 150 3.03 -25.12 -2.11
N CYS A 151 2.36 -24.02 -1.79
CA CYS A 151 2.97 -22.73 -1.48
C CYS A 151 4.00 -22.80 -0.32
N GLU A 152 3.77 -23.66 0.69
CA GLU A 152 4.70 -23.84 1.81
C GLU A 152 5.96 -24.60 1.40
N LYS A 153 5.84 -25.55 0.46
CA LYS A 153 6.97 -26.31 -0.11
C LYS A 153 7.95 -25.40 -0.87
N ALA A 154 7.45 -24.30 -1.44
CA ALA A 154 8.26 -23.29 -2.14
C ALA A 154 8.66 -22.09 -1.25
N CYS A 155 8.27 -22.08 0.03
CA CYS A 155 8.53 -20.96 0.92
C CYS A 155 10.04 -20.85 1.22
N ARG A 156 10.64 -19.70 0.90
CA ARG A 156 12.08 -19.44 1.13
C ARG A 156 12.47 -19.33 2.60
N ARG A 157 11.53 -19.17 3.53
CA ARG A 157 11.81 -19.27 4.97
C ARG A 157 12.45 -20.62 5.33
N GLN A 158 12.26 -21.66 4.50
CA GLN A 158 12.94 -22.95 4.62
C GLN A 158 14.48 -22.89 4.53
N HIS A 159 15.03 -21.82 3.97
CA HIS A 159 16.48 -21.58 3.95
C HIS A 159 17.01 -21.06 5.30
N VAL A 160 16.14 -20.48 6.13
CA VAL A 160 16.43 -20.09 7.52
C VAL A 160 16.07 -21.23 8.47
N GLU A 161 14.84 -21.74 8.37
CA GLU A 161 14.24 -22.69 9.33
C GLU A 161 13.00 -23.42 8.75
N GLU A 162 11.86 -23.50 9.44
CA GLU A 162 10.60 -24.03 8.89
C GLU A 162 9.82 -22.96 8.08
N SER A 163 9.01 -23.41 7.10
CA SER A 163 8.14 -22.52 6.31
C SER A 163 7.16 -21.71 7.17
N VAL A 164 6.61 -20.64 6.59
CA VAL A 164 5.44 -19.95 7.16
C VAL A 164 4.22 -20.88 7.07
N SER A 165 3.39 -20.94 8.12
CA SER A 165 2.10 -21.66 8.15
C SER A 165 1.02 -20.92 7.34
N ILE A 166 1.26 -20.79 6.04
CA ILE A 166 0.41 -20.10 5.07
C ILE A 166 -1.02 -20.65 5.09
N ALA A 167 -1.18 -21.98 5.20
CA ALA A 167 -2.49 -22.60 5.22
C ALA A 167 -3.31 -22.22 6.47
N CYS A 168 -2.67 -22.21 7.64
CA CYS A 168 -3.32 -21.81 8.89
C CYS A 168 -3.69 -20.33 8.90
N ILE A 169 -2.83 -19.45 8.34
CA ILE A 169 -3.13 -18.02 8.18
C ILE A 169 -4.34 -17.81 7.25
N LYS A 170 -4.44 -18.58 6.17
CA LYS A 170 -5.62 -18.55 5.28
C LYS A 170 -6.88 -18.99 6.00
N THR A 171 -6.82 -20.07 6.76
CA THR A 171 -7.95 -20.54 7.59
C THR A 171 -8.36 -19.48 8.61
N TYR A 172 -7.40 -18.83 9.27
CA TYR A 172 -7.66 -17.72 10.19
C TYR A 172 -8.42 -16.57 9.53
N ALA A 173 -7.94 -16.08 8.37
CA ALA A 173 -8.60 -14.99 7.66
C ALA A 173 -10.03 -15.37 7.19
N ALA A 174 -10.23 -16.62 6.78
CA ALA A 174 -11.54 -17.12 6.36
C ALA A 174 -12.50 -17.28 7.53
N ASP A 175 -12.04 -17.84 8.65
CA ASP A 175 -12.86 -18.01 9.84
C ASP A 175 -13.18 -16.67 10.52
N TYR A 176 -12.29 -15.68 10.42
CA TYR A 176 -12.57 -14.32 10.88
C TYR A 176 -13.82 -13.74 10.20
N ASP A 177 -13.96 -13.95 8.90
CA ASP A 177 -15.13 -13.51 8.12
C ASP A 177 -16.39 -14.32 8.43
N LEU A 178 -16.27 -15.66 8.46
CA LEU A 178 -17.41 -16.54 8.73
C LEU A 178 -18.00 -16.32 10.13
N ASN A 179 -17.18 -15.89 11.10
CA ASN A 179 -17.62 -15.56 12.46
C ASN A 179 -17.98 -14.08 12.65
N SER A 180 -17.86 -13.25 11.62
CA SER A 180 -18.25 -11.84 11.69
C SER A 180 -19.77 -11.67 11.60
N GLU A 181 -20.29 -10.53 12.07
CA GLU A 181 -21.74 -10.23 11.98
C GLU A 181 -22.24 -10.15 10.53
N LYS A 182 -21.35 -9.81 9.59
CA LYS A 182 -21.65 -9.66 8.17
C LYS A 182 -20.49 -10.15 7.32
N GLN A 183 -20.69 -11.30 6.69
CA GLN A 183 -19.69 -11.88 5.79
C GLN A 183 -19.43 -10.98 4.58
N TYR A 184 -18.18 -11.00 4.10
CA TYR A 184 -17.79 -10.27 2.92
C TYR A 184 -18.31 -10.93 1.63
N ILE A 185 -19.09 -10.15 0.89
CA ILE A 185 -19.59 -10.45 -0.44
C ILE A 185 -18.85 -9.55 -1.44
N PRO A 186 -18.21 -10.11 -2.48
CA PRO A 186 -17.54 -9.33 -3.50
C PRO A 186 -18.50 -8.44 -4.29
N SER A 187 -18.02 -7.28 -4.73
CA SER A 187 -18.76 -6.42 -5.66
C SER A 187 -18.94 -7.09 -7.02
N LEU A 188 -20.14 -7.01 -7.58
CA LEU A 188 -20.47 -7.51 -8.91
C LEU A 188 -20.43 -6.37 -9.93
N LYS A 189 -19.92 -6.65 -11.14
CA LYS A 189 -20.05 -5.72 -12.27
C LYS A 189 -21.52 -5.56 -12.71
N PRO A 190 -21.86 -4.47 -13.43
CA PRO A 190 -23.20 -4.31 -13.98
C PRO A 190 -23.63 -5.52 -14.82
N SER A 191 -24.93 -5.83 -14.79
CA SER A 191 -25.45 -6.98 -15.54
C SER A 191 -25.14 -6.87 -17.03
N THR A 192 -24.57 -7.94 -17.57
CA THR A 192 -24.27 -8.09 -19.00
C THR A 192 -25.48 -8.57 -19.80
N GLY A 193 -26.54 -9.03 -19.13
CA GLY A 193 -27.68 -9.70 -19.74
C GLY A 193 -27.40 -11.13 -20.25
N LYS A 194 -26.16 -11.61 -20.15
CA LYS A 194 -25.73 -12.95 -20.57
C LYS A 194 -25.98 -13.98 -19.48
N LYS A 195 -26.29 -15.22 -19.87
CA LYS A 195 -26.55 -16.34 -18.96
C LYS A 195 -25.61 -17.51 -19.22
N VAL A 196 -25.06 -18.09 -18.15
CA VAL A 196 -24.17 -19.25 -18.21
C VAL A 196 -24.73 -20.39 -17.36
N ALA A 197 -24.79 -21.58 -17.95
CA ALA A 197 -25.11 -22.81 -17.21
C ALA A 197 -23.84 -23.44 -16.68
N VAL A 198 -23.82 -23.77 -15.39
CA VAL A 198 -22.72 -24.48 -14.73
C VAL A 198 -23.19 -25.87 -14.33
N VAL A 199 -22.50 -26.91 -14.79
CA VAL A 199 -22.85 -28.30 -14.48
C VAL A 199 -21.93 -28.84 -13.38
N GLY A 200 -22.52 -29.14 -12.23
CA GLY A 200 -21.84 -29.55 -10.99
C GLY A 200 -21.58 -28.38 -10.05
N ALA A 201 -21.90 -28.55 -8.77
CA ALA A 201 -21.65 -27.63 -7.66
C ALA A 201 -20.45 -28.10 -6.82
N GLY A 202 -19.44 -28.72 -7.44
CA GLY A 202 -18.14 -28.99 -6.81
C GLY A 202 -17.21 -27.77 -6.79
N PRO A 203 -15.97 -27.90 -6.28
CA PRO A 203 -15.02 -26.77 -6.21
C PRO A 203 -14.81 -26.02 -7.53
N ALA A 204 -14.76 -26.72 -8.67
CA ALA A 204 -14.66 -26.08 -9.99
C ALA A 204 -15.94 -25.31 -10.35
N GLY A 205 -17.11 -25.93 -10.23
CA GLY A 205 -18.38 -25.29 -10.62
C GLY A 205 -18.79 -24.14 -9.72
N LEU A 206 -18.64 -24.28 -8.40
CA LEU A 206 -18.85 -23.18 -7.45
C LEU A 206 -17.93 -22.00 -7.74
N SER A 207 -16.65 -22.28 -8.05
CA SER A 207 -15.70 -21.23 -8.42
C SER A 207 -16.04 -20.58 -9.76
N ALA A 208 -16.49 -21.36 -10.75
CA ALA A 208 -16.92 -20.83 -12.03
C ALA A 208 -18.12 -19.90 -11.87
N ALA A 209 -19.12 -20.32 -11.08
CA ALA A 209 -20.26 -19.48 -10.75
C ALA A 209 -19.86 -18.17 -10.08
N TYR A 210 -18.96 -18.25 -9.09
CA TYR A 210 -18.43 -17.08 -8.39
C TYR A 210 -17.76 -16.08 -9.35
N PHE A 211 -16.86 -16.52 -10.23
CA PHE A 211 -16.15 -15.63 -11.15
C PHE A 211 -17.07 -15.04 -12.23
N LEU A 212 -18.00 -15.83 -12.77
CA LEU A 212 -18.97 -15.35 -13.78
C LEU A 212 -19.95 -14.34 -13.20
N LEU A 213 -20.42 -14.53 -11.96
CA LEU A 213 -21.28 -13.56 -11.26
C LEU A 213 -20.56 -12.23 -11.03
N ARG A 214 -19.28 -12.27 -10.63
CA ARG A 214 -18.46 -11.04 -10.47
C ARG A 214 -18.36 -10.23 -11.75
N GLU A 215 -18.40 -10.90 -12.90
CA GLU A 215 -18.35 -10.28 -14.23
C GLU A 215 -19.73 -9.82 -14.73
N GLY A 216 -20.78 -9.98 -13.93
CA GLY A 216 -22.13 -9.50 -14.23
C GLY A 216 -22.94 -10.46 -15.11
N HIS A 217 -22.52 -11.73 -15.23
CA HIS A 217 -23.27 -12.77 -15.93
C HIS A 217 -24.28 -13.43 -14.97
N GLY A 218 -25.47 -13.77 -15.47
CA GLY A 218 -26.42 -14.60 -14.72
C GLY A 218 -25.97 -16.06 -14.72
N VAL A 219 -25.99 -16.72 -13.57
CA VAL A 219 -25.52 -18.12 -13.44
C VAL A 219 -26.60 -19.02 -12.86
N GLU A 220 -26.81 -20.15 -13.51
CA GLU A 220 -27.60 -21.27 -12.98
C GLU A 220 -26.73 -22.53 -12.91
N ILE A 221 -26.68 -23.13 -11.73
CA ILE A 221 -25.92 -24.36 -11.45
C ILE A 221 -26.89 -25.54 -11.48
N PHE A 222 -26.49 -26.63 -12.13
CA PHE A 222 -27.22 -27.91 -12.16
C PHE A 222 -26.38 -28.96 -11.42
N GLU A 223 -26.86 -29.41 -10.27
CA GLU A 223 -26.14 -30.33 -9.38
C GLU A 223 -26.92 -31.64 -9.26
N ALA A 224 -26.24 -32.76 -9.48
CA ALA A 224 -26.84 -34.09 -9.41
C ALA A 224 -27.13 -34.51 -7.96
N MET A 225 -26.33 -34.03 -7.01
CA MET A 225 -26.44 -34.37 -5.60
C MET A 225 -27.44 -33.47 -4.84
N PRO A 226 -27.95 -33.90 -3.67
CA PRO A 226 -28.94 -33.13 -2.90
C PRO A 226 -28.41 -31.85 -2.25
N LYS A 227 -27.08 -31.71 -2.11
CA LYS A 227 -26.40 -30.58 -1.48
C LYS A 227 -25.11 -30.22 -2.24
N PRO A 228 -24.67 -28.95 -2.20
CA PRO A 228 -23.53 -28.45 -2.96
C PRO A 228 -22.20 -28.83 -2.30
N GLY A 229 -21.09 -28.61 -3.00
CA GLY A 229 -19.72 -28.83 -2.52
C GLY A 229 -19.00 -30.00 -3.20
N GLY A 230 -19.71 -30.86 -3.93
CA GLY A 230 -19.11 -32.01 -4.64
C GLY A 230 -18.14 -32.81 -3.77
N MET A 231 -16.93 -33.09 -4.27
CA MET A 231 -15.93 -33.84 -3.49
C MET A 231 -15.50 -33.18 -2.17
N LEU A 232 -15.64 -31.86 -2.00
CA LEU A 232 -15.40 -31.22 -0.69
C LEU A 232 -16.43 -31.67 0.35
N ARG A 233 -17.68 -31.86 -0.07
CA ARG A 233 -18.76 -32.34 0.81
C ARG A 233 -18.71 -33.85 0.98
N TYR A 234 -18.69 -34.60 -0.12
CA TYR A 234 -18.93 -36.04 -0.07
C TYR A 234 -17.66 -36.90 -0.06
N GLY A 235 -16.52 -36.33 -0.46
CA GLY A 235 -15.23 -37.03 -0.54
C GLY A 235 -14.30 -36.75 0.64
N ILE A 236 -14.61 -35.79 1.51
CA ILE A 236 -13.79 -35.41 2.67
C ILE A 236 -14.62 -35.61 3.95
N PRO A 237 -14.10 -36.26 5.00
CA PRO A 237 -14.84 -36.50 6.24
C PRO A 237 -15.17 -35.22 7.03
N GLU A 238 -16.24 -35.29 7.84
CA GLU A 238 -16.74 -34.18 8.69
C GLU A 238 -15.68 -33.61 9.64
N TYR A 239 -14.88 -34.49 10.26
CA TYR A 239 -13.86 -34.08 11.24
C TYR A 239 -12.75 -33.21 10.63
N ARG A 240 -12.57 -33.30 9.31
CA ARG A 240 -11.50 -32.63 8.55
C ARG A 240 -12.03 -31.40 7.81
N LEU A 241 -13.20 -31.53 7.19
CA LEU A 241 -13.93 -30.43 6.57
C LEU A 241 -15.40 -30.46 7.01
N PRO A 242 -15.75 -29.64 8.01
CA PRO A 242 -17.12 -29.53 8.51
C PRO A 242 -18.09 -29.09 7.41
N LYS A 243 -19.29 -29.68 7.40
CA LYS A 243 -20.27 -29.47 6.31
C LYS A 243 -20.94 -28.11 6.38
N ASP A 244 -21.06 -27.56 7.58
CA ASP A 244 -21.53 -26.21 7.84
C ASP A 244 -20.60 -25.14 7.25
N VAL A 245 -19.27 -25.35 7.28
CA VAL A 245 -18.29 -24.47 6.61
C VAL A 245 -18.50 -24.47 5.10
N VAL A 246 -18.75 -25.64 4.50
CA VAL A 246 -19.07 -25.75 3.06
C VAL A 246 -20.39 -25.02 2.76
N ASP A 247 -21.41 -25.23 3.57
CA ASP A 247 -22.72 -24.56 3.41
C ASP A 247 -22.58 -23.03 3.54
N ALA A 248 -21.79 -22.53 4.49
CA ALA A 248 -21.57 -21.10 4.69
C ALA A 248 -20.88 -20.44 3.49
N GLU A 249 -19.85 -21.06 2.90
CA GLU A 249 -19.19 -20.49 1.72
C GLU A 249 -20.06 -20.57 0.46
N VAL A 250 -20.88 -21.61 0.32
CA VAL A 250 -21.84 -21.71 -0.80
C VAL A 250 -22.96 -20.69 -0.67
N ALA A 251 -23.43 -20.43 0.56
CA ALA A 251 -24.46 -19.42 0.81
C ALA A 251 -24.04 -18.03 0.31
N ILE A 252 -22.76 -17.68 0.42
CA ILE A 252 -22.21 -16.42 -0.14
C ILE A 252 -22.37 -16.38 -1.67
N ILE A 253 -22.13 -17.50 -2.37
CA ILE A 253 -22.28 -17.59 -3.82
C ILE A 253 -23.76 -17.52 -4.24
N GLU A 254 -24.66 -18.10 -3.45
CA GLU A 254 -26.12 -17.97 -3.64
C GLU A 254 -26.58 -16.52 -3.40
N GLU A 255 -26.05 -15.84 -2.37
CA GLU A 255 -26.33 -14.43 -2.08
C GLU A 255 -25.81 -13.49 -3.18
N MET A 256 -24.70 -13.84 -3.84
CA MET A 256 -24.24 -13.17 -5.06
C MET A 256 -25.19 -13.35 -6.26
N GLY A 257 -26.13 -14.30 -6.19
CA GLY A 257 -27.17 -14.51 -7.19
C GLY A 257 -27.09 -15.83 -7.96
N ALA A 258 -26.22 -16.78 -7.58
CA ALA A 258 -26.24 -18.11 -8.16
C ALA A 258 -27.55 -18.83 -7.81
N LYS A 259 -28.18 -19.48 -8.80
CA LYS A 259 -29.31 -20.38 -8.56
C LYS A 259 -28.85 -21.82 -8.68
N ILE A 260 -29.00 -22.61 -7.64
CA ILE A 260 -28.59 -24.02 -7.63
C ILE A 260 -29.80 -24.93 -7.76
N ASN A 261 -29.84 -25.72 -8.84
CA ASN A 261 -30.86 -26.71 -9.12
C ASN A 261 -30.34 -28.10 -8.71
N TYR A 262 -30.73 -28.55 -7.52
CA TYR A 262 -30.32 -29.85 -6.96
C TYR A 262 -31.10 -31.02 -7.56
N GLY A 263 -30.49 -32.20 -7.54
CA GLY A 263 -31.10 -33.44 -8.06
C GLY A 263 -31.25 -33.47 -9.58
N VAL A 264 -30.47 -32.66 -10.32
CA VAL A 264 -30.51 -32.60 -11.78
C VAL A 264 -29.20 -33.15 -12.35
N LYS A 265 -29.27 -34.33 -12.97
CA LYS A 265 -28.12 -34.96 -13.62
C LYS A 265 -28.14 -34.74 -15.14
N ILE A 266 -27.22 -33.92 -15.62
CA ILE A 266 -27.07 -33.66 -17.06
C ILE A 266 -26.62 -34.94 -17.80
N GLY A 267 -27.24 -35.21 -18.93
CA GLY A 267 -27.15 -36.46 -19.70
C GLY A 267 -28.34 -37.40 -19.45
N ASP A 268 -28.92 -37.39 -18.25
CA ASP A 268 -30.02 -38.29 -17.87
C ASP A 268 -31.34 -37.53 -17.70
N ASP A 269 -31.37 -36.52 -16.82
CA ASP A 269 -32.58 -35.72 -16.53
C ASP A 269 -32.76 -34.56 -17.53
N MET A 270 -31.65 -34.02 -18.04
CA MET A 270 -31.61 -32.93 -19.01
C MET A 270 -30.45 -33.12 -19.99
N SER A 271 -30.64 -32.78 -21.27
CA SER A 271 -29.57 -32.90 -22.28
C SER A 271 -28.61 -31.71 -22.26
N LEU A 272 -27.35 -31.95 -22.64
CA LEU A 272 -26.38 -30.86 -22.86
C LEU A 272 -26.86 -29.89 -23.96
N GLU A 273 -27.50 -30.42 -25.00
CA GLU A 273 -28.07 -29.63 -26.10
C GLU A 273 -29.14 -28.64 -25.60
N TYR A 274 -29.97 -29.03 -24.63
CA TYR A 274 -30.92 -28.12 -24.01
C TYR A 274 -30.20 -26.93 -23.35
N LEU A 275 -29.10 -27.17 -22.62
CA LEU A 275 -28.35 -26.10 -21.99
C LEU A 275 -27.73 -25.16 -23.04
N GLN A 276 -27.16 -25.71 -24.11
CA GLN A 276 -26.60 -24.89 -25.21
C GLN A 276 -27.65 -24.01 -25.92
N ASN A 277 -28.90 -24.47 -25.99
CA ASN A 277 -29.98 -23.72 -26.64
C ASN A 277 -30.61 -22.64 -25.74
N ASN A 278 -30.42 -22.71 -24.41
CA ASN A 278 -31.09 -21.82 -23.44
C ASN A 278 -30.13 -20.89 -22.68
N PHE A 279 -28.82 -21.13 -22.77
CA PHE A 279 -27.77 -20.34 -22.14
C PHE A 279 -26.75 -19.89 -23.20
N ASP A 280 -26.11 -18.73 -22.99
CA ASP A 280 -25.11 -18.21 -23.91
C ASP A 280 -23.81 -19.03 -23.88
N ALA A 281 -23.49 -19.67 -22.75
CA ALA A 281 -22.36 -20.59 -22.58
C ALA A 281 -22.66 -21.68 -21.53
N VAL A 282 -21.91 -22.78 -21.58
CA VAL A 282 -22.00 -23.90 -20.62
C VAL A 282 -20.62 -24.23 -20.07
N PHE A 283 -20.48 -24.39 -18.75
CA PHE A 283 -19.28 -24.88 -18.08
C PHE A 283 -19.52 -26.25 -17.44
N LEU A 284 -18.67 -27.22 -17.74
CA LEU A 284 -18.74 -28.60 -17.24
C LEU A 284 -17.72 -28.84 -16.12
N GLY A 285 -18.21 -28.90 -14.88
CA GLY A 285 -17.45 -29.15 -13.66
C GLY A 285 -17.90 -30.43 -12.93
N ILE A 286 -18.15 -31.52 -13.66
CA ILE A 286 -18.81 -32.73 -13.16
C ILE A 286 -18.01 -33.56 -12.14
N GLY A 287 -16.70 -33.34 -12.00
CA GLY A 287 -15.84 -34.04 -11.03
C GLY A 287 -15.55 -35.52 -11.37
N ALA A 288 -14.76 -36.18 -10.50
CA ALA A 288 -14.39 -37.59 -10.63
C ALA A 288 -15.02 -38.43 -9.50
N TRP A 289 -16.23 -38.95 -9.73
CA TRP A 289 -17.02 -39.64 -8.69
C TRP A 289 -16.78 -41.15 -8.61
N LYS A 290 -16.17 -41.76 -9.61
CA LYS A 290 -16.08 -43.22 -9.72
C LYS A 290 -14.81 -43.76 -9.07
N SER A 291 -14.93 -44.68 -8.12
CA SER A 291 -13.78 -45.38 -7.52
C SER A 291 -13.02 -46.18 -8.59
N SER A 292 -11.68 -46.08 -8.61
CA SER A 292 -10.86 -46.94 -9.47
C SER A 292 -10.82 -48.38 -8.92
N PRO A 293 -10.92 -49.41 -9.79
CA PRO A 293 -10.87 -50.81 -9.35
C PRO A 293 -9.47 -51.20 -8.85
N MET A 294 -9.41 -52.22 -7.98
CA MET A 294 -8.16 -52.77 -7.46
C MET A 294 -7.45 -53.64 -8.51
N ARG A 295 -8.21 -54.18 -9.47
CA ARG A 295 -7.75 -55.00 -10.59
C ARG A 295 -7.08 -56.30 -10.13
N CYS A 296 -7.65 -56.91 -9.09
CA CYS A 296 -7.21 -58.19 -8.57
C CYS A 296 -8.37 -59.20 -8.54
N GLU A 297 -8.05 -60.48 -8.45
CA GLU A 297 -9.08 -61.52 -8.34
C GLU A 297 -9.90 -61.34 -7.05
N GLY A 298 -11.22 -61.55 -7.11
CA GLY A 298 -12.11 -61.45 -5.95
C GLY A 298 -12.52 -60.02 -5.55
N GLU A 299 -12.24 -58.98 -6.35
CA GLU A 299 -12.58 -57.58 -5.99
C GLU A 299 -14.09 -57.27 -5.90
N ASN A 300 -14.97 -58.18 -6.35
CA ASN A 300 -16.43 -58.05 -6.29
C ASN A 300 -17.07 -58.86 -5.13
N ILE A 301 -16.28 -59.45 -4.23
CA ILE A 301 -16.78 -60.21 -3.07
C ILE A 301 -17.47 -59.25 -2.07
N ASP A 302 -18.53 -59.72 -1.39
CA ASP A 302 -19.21 -58.93 -0.34
C ASP A 302 -18.23 -58.58 0.79
N GLY A 303 -18.19 -57.29 1.15
CA GLY A 303 -17.20 -56.72 2.08
C GLY A 303 -16.00 -56.05 1.40
N VAL A 304 -15.89 -56.06 0.07
CA VAL A 304 -14.99 -55.17 -0.67
C VAL A 304 -15.74 -53.90 -1.09
N LEU A 305 -15.25 -52.74 -0.65
CA LEU A 305 -15.88 -51.44 -0.87
C LEU A 305 -14.97 -50.51 -1.70
N GLY A 306 -15.57 -49.63 -2.49
CA GLY A 306 -14.88 -48.49 -3.09
C GLY A 306 -14.66 -47.39 -2.06
N GLY A 307 -13.46 -46.80 -2.03
CA GLY A 307 -13.12 -45.77 -1.04
C GLY A 307 -14.00 -44.52 -1.13
N ILE A 308 -14.36 -44.09 -2.33
CA ILE A 308 -15.25 -42.93 -2.52
C ILE A 308 -16.69 -43.28 -2.15
N ASP A 309 -17.18 -44.43 -2.60
CA ASP A 309 -18.52 -44.90 -2.26
C ASP A 309 -18.70 -45.05 -0.75
N PHE A 310 -17.66 -45.53 -0.05
CA PHE A 310 -17.62 -45.58 1.41
C PHE A 310 -17.74 -44.18 2.04
N LEU A 311 -16.91 -43.22 1.63
CA LEU A 311 -16.92 -41.86 2.20
C LEU A 311 -18.24 -41.12 1.89
N ILE A 312 -18.79 -41.27 0.68
CA ILE A 312 -20.09 -40.71 0.31
C ILE A 312 -21.18 -41.22 1.24
N ASN A 313 -21.25 -42.55 1.45
CA ASN A 313 -22.26 -43.14 2.31
C ASN A 313 -22.12 -42.65 3.77
N VAL A 314 -20.89 -42.51 4.28
CA VAL A 314 -20.65 -41.93 5.61
C VAL A 314 -21.11 -40.48 5.66
N ALA A 315 -20.75 -39.66 4.67
CA ALA A 315 -21.13 -38.25 4.62
C ALA A 315 -22.65 -38.03 4.54
N GLU A 316 -23.38 -38.95 3.90
CA GLU A 316 -24.84 -38.93 3.81
C GLU A 316 -25.54 -39.61 5.02
N ASN A 317 -24.77 -40.04 6.03
CA ASN A 317 -25.27 -40.80 7.18
C ASN A 317 -26.05 -42.07 6.78
N LYS A 318 -25.69 -42.68 5.64
CA LYS A 318 -26.24 -43.95 5.21
C LYS A 318 -25.61 -45.08 6.04
N PRO A 319 -26.32 -46.19 6.31
CA PRO A 319 -25.74 -47.33 7.00
C PRO A 319 -24.57 -47.93 6.20
N VAL A 320 -23.37 -47.92 6.78
CA VAL A 320 -22.19 -48.59 6.23
C VAL A 320 -21.84 -49.78 7.09
N LYS A 321 -21.74 -50.97 6.48
CA LYS A 321 -21.31 -52.19 7.17
C LYS A 321 -19.80 -52.25 7.15
N ILE A 322 -19.17 -52.11 8.32
CA ILE A 322 -17.75 -52.37 8.51
C ILE A 322 -17.57 -53.52 9.51
N GLY A 323 -16.55 -54.35 9.28
CA GLY A 323 -16.14 -55.38 10.23
C GLY A 323 -15.13 -54.86 11.25
N LYS A 324 -14.57 -55.77 12.06
CA LYS A 324 -13.62 -55.43 13.13
C LYS A 324 -12.21 -55.21 12.58
N LYS A 325 -11.81 -56.00 11.57
CA LYS A 325 -10.53 -55.87 10.87
C LYS A 325 -10.75 -55.28 9.48
N VAL A 326 -10.26 -54.06 9.25
CA VAL A 326 -10.41 -53.33 7.98
C VAL A 326 -9.05 -53.18 7.29
N ILE A 327 -8.96 -53.56 6.02
CA ILE A 327 -7.81 -53.25 5.17
C ILE A 327 -8.18 -52.12 4.20
N VAL A 328 -7.37 -51.07 4.16
CA VAL A 328 -7.46 -49.98 3.19
C VAL A 328 -6.32 -50.11 2.19
N VAL A 329 -6.64 -50.26 0.92
CA VAL A 329 -5.63 -50.39 -0.15
C VAL A 329 -5.44 -49.04 -0.81
N GLY A 330 -4.27 -48.44 -0.65
CA GLY A 330 -3.98 -47.10 -1.18
C GLY A 330 -2.94 -46.35 -0.35
N GLY A 331 -2.52 -45.18 -0.83
CA GLY A 331 -1.54 -44.35 -0.12
C GLY A 331 -1.74 -42.84 -0.26
N GLY A 332 -2.84 -42.39 -0.88
CA GLY A 332 -3.19 -40.96 -1.00
C GLY A 332 -4.05 -40.47 0.17
N ASN A 333 -4.39 -39.18 0.16
CA ASN A 333 -5.21 -38.57 1.23
C ASN A 333 -6.55 -39.27 1.42
N THR A 334 -7.23 -39.69 0.34
CA THR A 334 -8.47 -40.50 0.44
C THR A 334 -8.27 -41.80 1.21
N ALA A 335 -7.11 -42.46 1.08
CA ALA A 335 -6.83 -43.67 1.86
C ALA A 335 -6.67 -43.36 3.35
N MET A 336 -6.09 -42.20 3.70
CA MET A 336 -5.99 -41.77 5.10
C MET A 336 -7.37 -41.41 5.66
N ASP A 337 -8.19 -40.69 4.90
CA ASP A 337 -9.56 -40.34 5.26
C ASP A 337 -10.41 -41.61 5.49
N VAL A 338 -10.32 -42.60 4.61
CA VAL A 338 -10.99 -43.91 4.76
C VAL A 338 -10.51 -44.65 6.01
N ALA A 339 -9.19 -44.72 6.24
CA ALA A 339 -8.61 -45.44 7.37
C ALA A 339 -9.06 -44.83 8.71
N ARG A 340 -8.95 -43.50 8.84
CA ARG A 340 -9.30 -42.74 10.04
C ARG A 340 -10.82 -42.72 10.29
N THR A 341 -11.61 -42.68 9.23
CA THR A 341 -13.08 -42.82 9.32
C THR A 341 -13.47 -44.23 9.78
N SER A 342 -12.78 -45.28 9.31
CA SER A 342 -13.06 -46.67 9.72
C SER A 342 -12.85 -46.87 11.23
N ILE A 343 -11.83 -46.24 11.82
CA ILE A 343 -11.60 -46.24 13.28
C ILE A 343 -12.81 -45.61 14.01
N ARG A 344 -13.25 -44.43 13.56
CA ARG A 344 -14.38 -43.70 14.17
C ARG A 344 -15.71 -44.43 14.07
N LEU A 345 -15.86 -45.29 13.06
CA LEU A 345 -17.03 -46.15 12.90
C LEU A 345 -16.95 -47.45 13.73
N GLY A 346 -15.86 -47.68 14.46
CA GLY A 346 -15.73 -48.78 15.43
C GLY A 346 -14.87 -49.97 14.97
N ALA A 347 -14.04 -49.82 13.93
CA ALA A 347 -13.05 -50.85 13.59
C ALA A 347 -12.03 -51.03 14.73
N GLU A 348 -11.74 -52.28 15.12
CA GLU A 348 -10.77 -52.62 16.17
C GLU A 348 -9.33 -52.61 15.62
N GLU A 349 -9.14 -53.02 14.36
CA GLU A 349 -7.86 -52.98 13.65
C GLU A 349 -8.06 -52.39 12.24
N VAL A 350 -7.29 -51.36 11.90
CA VAL A 350 -7.26 -50.78 10.55
C VAL A 350 -5.85 -50.84 9.99
N ARG A 351 -5.72 -51.46 8.80
CA ARG A 351 -4.43 -51.66 8.12
C ARG A 351 -4.42 -51.00 6.75
N VAL A 352 -3.48 -50.09 6.51
CA VAL A 352 -3.20 -49.53 5.19
C VAL A 352 -2.18 -50.41 4.48
N VAL A 353 -2.55 -50.92 3.29
CA VAL A 353 -1.67 -51.67 2.40
C VAL A 353 -1.22 -50.76 1.27
N TYR A 354 0.10 -50.55 1.15
CA TYR A 354 0.69 -49.71 0.12
C TYR A 354 1.87 -50.38 -0.57
N ARG A 355 1.88 -50.32 -1.90
CA ARG A 355 2.86 -51.02 -2.75
C ARG A 355 4.27 -50.41 -2.77
N ARG A 356 4.49 -49.27 -2.11
CA ARG A 356 5.81 -48.62 -1.99
C ARG A 356 6.12 -48.34 -0.51
N THR A 357 7.20 -47.62 -0.22
CA THR A 357 7.53 -47.20 1.14
C THR A 357 6.77 -45.94 1.53
N GLU A 358 6.86 -45.56 2.81
CA GLU A 358 6.29 -44.31 3.33
C GLU A 358 6.78 -43.08 2.56
N SER A 359 8.05 -43.05 2.15
CA SER A 359 8.67 -41.92 1.45
C SER A 359 8.02 -41.61 0.09
N GLU A 360 7.43 -42.62 -0.55
CA GLU A 360 6.73 -42.46 -1.83
C GLU A 360 5.20 -42.41 -1.67
N MET A 361 4.66 -42.30 -0.45
CA MET A 361 3.22 -42.11 -0.25
C MET A 361 2.77 -40.75 -0.81
N PRO A 362 1.68 -40.71 -1.61
CA PRO A 362 1.12 -39.44 -2.08
C PRO A 362 0.40 -38.62 -1.00
N ALA A 363 0.01 -39.22 0.13
CA ALA A 363 -0.65 -38.51 1.21
C ALA A 363 0.30 -37.49 1.87
N GLU A 364 -0.27 -36.41 2.41
CA GLU A 364 0.53 -35.43 3.14
C GLU A 364 1.08 -36.02 4.44
N LYS A 365 2.31 -35.62 4.80
CA LYS A 365 3.03 -36.21 5.95
C LYS A 365 2.24 -36.09 7.26
N ILE A 366 1.50 -35.01 7.42
CA ILE A 366 0.66 -34.77 8.60
C ILE A 366 -0.49 -35.79 8.68
N GLU A 367 -1.13 -36.11 7.56
CA GLU A 367 -2.22 -37.10 7.50
C GLU A 367 -1.72 -38.51 7.84
N ILE A 368 -0.51 -38.86 7.40
CA ILE A 368 0.14 -40.13 7.74
C ILE A 368 0.47 -40.18 9.24
N LYS A 369 1.03 -39.10 9.78
CA LYS A 369 1.37 -38.98 11.21
C LYS A 369 0.11 -39.11 12.07
N GLU A 370 -0.94 -38.36 11.73
CA GLU A 370 -2.21 -38.39 12.44
C GLU A 370 -2.89 -39.77 12.38
N ALA A 371 -2.83 -40.45 11.25
CA ALA A 371 -3.34 -41.82 11.11
C ALA A 371 -2.57 -42.81 12.01
N LYS A 372 -1.25 -42.69 12.10
CA LYS A 372 -0.42 -43.51 13.01
C LYS A 372 -0.75 -43.26 14.48
N GLU A 373 -0.90 -42.00 14.87
CA GLU A 373 -1.32 -41.61 16.23
C GLU A 373 -2.71 -42.17 16.58
N GLU A 374 -3.60 -42.25 15.60
CA GLU A 374 -4.92 -42.87 15.74
C GLU A 374 -4.88 -44.41 15.73
N GLY A 375 -3.72 -45.04 15.51
CA GLY A 375 -3.53 -46.49 15.60
C GLY A 375 -3.60 -47.25 14.27
N VAL A 376 -3.57 -46.55 13.12
CA VAL A 376 -3.53 -47.20 11.80
C VAL A 376 -2.21 -47.95 11.59
N ILE A 377 -2.30 -49.21 11.21
CA ILE A 377 -1.16 -50.08 10.91
C ILE A 377 -0.77 -49.95 9.44
N PHE A 378 0.49 -49.68 9.13
CA PHE A 378 0.97 -49.56 7.75
C PHE A 378 1.72 -50.82 7.31
N SER A 379 1.30 -51.41 6.19
CA SER A 379 1.95 -52.54 5.52
C SER A 379 2.48 -52.05 4.17
N PHE A 380 3.73 -51.58 4.19
CA PHE A 380 4.45 -51.09 3.02
C PHE A 380 4.94 -52.23 2.14
N LEU A 381 5.38 -51.88 0.93
CA LEU A 381 5.95 -52.82 -0.04
C LEU A 381 5.04 -54.05 -0.25
N SER A 382 3.73 -53.83 -0.26
CA SER A 382 2.72 -54.88 -0.39
C SER A 382 1.69 -54.45 -1.42
N ALA A 383 1.50 -55.24 -2.48
CA ALA A 383 0.47 -54.98 -3.49
C ALA A 383 -0.58 -56.10 -3.53
N PRO A 384 -1.88 -55.77 -3.68
CA PRO A 384 -2.95 -56.77 -3.73
C PRO A 384 -2.82 -57.68 -4.96
N VAL A 385 -3.07 -58.98 -4.78
CA VAL A 385 -3.05 -60.01 -5.84
C VAL A 385 -4.40 -60.71 -5.96
N SER A 386 -5.00 -61.08 -4.82
CA SER A 386 -6.33 -61.67 -4.75
C SER A 386 -6.99 -61.35 -3.41
N VAL A 387 -8.31 -61.20 -3.43
CA VAL A 387 -9.15 -61.16 -2.24
C VAL A 387 -9.51 -62.59 -1.84
N GLU A 388 -9.24 -62.96 -0.60
CA GLU A 388 -9.52 -64.28 -0.06
C GLU A 388 -10.92 -64.30 0.55
N GLY A 389 -11.76 -65.24 0.13
CA GLY A 389 -13.13 -65.37 0.60
C GLY A 389 -14.01 -66.23 -0.30
N GLY A 390 -15.17 -66.62 0.21
CA GLY A 390 -16.26 -67.22 -0.57
C GLY A 390 -17.31 -66.16 -0.88
N ASP A 391 -18.46 -66.26 -0.21
CA ASP A 391 -19.52 -65.24 -0.30
C ASP A 391 -19.13 -63.91 0.38
N LYS A 392 -18.20 -63.95 1.33
CA LYS A 392 -17.69 -62.79 2.08
C LYS A 392 -16.18 -62.80 2.17
N VAL A 393 -15.61 -61.59 2.26
CA VAL A 393 -14.18 -61.40 2.44
C VAL A 393 -13.69 -61.94 3.78
N THR A 394 -12.51 -62.57 3.76
CA THR A 394 -11.80 -63.08 4.94
C THR A 394 -10.34 -62.59 5.02
N GLY A 395 -9.80 -62.08 3.90
CA GLY A 395 -8.47 -61.50 3.88
C GLY A 395 -8.06 -60.96 2.51
N LEU A 396 -6.89 -60.34 2.46
CA LEU A 396 -6.25 -59.85 1.25
C LEU A 396 -4.89 -60.54 1.10
N ARG A 397 -4.71 -61.26 -0.01
CA ARG A 397 -3.41 -61.79 -0.40
C ARG A 397 -2.65 -60.72 -1.17
N CYS A 398 -1.47 -60.39 -0.65
CA CYS A 398 -0.56 -59.41 -1.20
C CYS A 398 0.74 -60.06 -1.65
N GLU A 399 1.34 -59.53 -2.71
CA GLU A 399 2.73 -59.80 -3.08
C GLU A 399 3.64 -58.74 -2.48
N LYS A 400 4.78 -59.18 -1.94
CA LYS A 400 5.82 -58.27 -1.47
C LYS A 400 6.51 -57.62 -2.66
N MET A 401 6.79 -56.33 -2.51
CA MET A 401 7.40 -55.48 -3.53
C MET A 401 8.80 -55.07 -3.11
N VAL A 402 9.66 -54.81 -4.10
CA VAL A 402 10.91 -54.07 -3.93
C VAL A 402 10.86 -52.80 -4.78
N LEU A 403 11.66 -51.79 -4.44
CA LEU A 403 11.74 -50.56 -5.20
C LEU A 403 12.77 -50.70 -6.33
N GLY A 404 12.29 -50.64 -7.57
CA GLY A 404 13.12 -50.54 -8.77
C GLY A 404 13.52 -49.10 -9.09
N GLU A 405 13.85 -48.86 -10.36
CA GLU A 405 14.21 -47.53 -10.86
C GLU A 405 13.04 -46.53 -10.77
N LYS A 406 13.37 -45.23 -10.76
CA LYS A 406 12.38 -44.16 -10.75
C LYS A 406 11.59 -44.16 -12.07
N ASP A 407 10.26 -44.07 -11.96
CA ASP A 407 9.38 -43.84 -13.08
C ASP A 407 9.45 -42.39 -13.59
N ALA A 408 8.75 -42.07 -14.69
CA ALA A 408 8.71 -40.73 -15.27
C ALA A 408 8.15 -39.64 -14.33
N SER A 409 7.51 -40.03 -13.20
CA SER A 409 7.08 -39.11 -12.14
C SER A 409 8.12 -38.92 -11.04
N GLY A 410 9.32 -39.50 -11.18
CA GLY A 410 10.41 -39.44 -10.22
C GLY A 410 10.26 -40.40 -9.03
N ARG A 411 9.20 -41.23 -9.00
CA ARG A 411 8.94 -42.18 -7.91
C ARG A 411 9.47 -43.55 -8.25
N GLN A 412 10.05 -44.26 -7.30
CA GLN A 412 10.52 -45.62 -7.55
C GLN A 412 9.38 -46.56 -7.94
N LYS A 413 9.59 -47.35 -8.99
CA LYS A 413 8.62 -48.31 -9.49
C LYS A 413 8.58 -49.52 -8.54
N PRO A 414 7.40 -49.96 -8.08
CA PRO A 414 7.31 -51.19 -7.30
C PRO A 414 7.47 -52.39 -8.23
N GLU A 415 8.34 -53.32 -7.86
CA GLU A 415 8.61 -54.55 -8.60
C GLU A 415 8.27 -55.78 -7.76
N PRO A 416 7.56 -56.76 -8.35
CA PRO A 416 7.14 -57.98 -7.66
C PRO A 416 8.33 -58.86 -7.28
N THR A 417 8.27 -59.48 -6.10
CA THR A 417 9.33 -60.39 -5.62
C THR A 417 9.01 -61.87 -5.78
N GLY A 418 7.75 -62.23 -6.05
CA GLY A 418 7.25 -63.61 -5.97
C GLY A 418 6.98 -64.11 -4.54
N GLU A 419 7.25 -63.31 -3.50
CA GLU A 419 6.88 -63.64 -2.12
C GLU A 419 5.48 -63.11 -1.79
N PHE A 420 4.63 -63.97 -1.19
CA PHE A 420 3.25 -63.60 -0.85
C PHE A 420 3.03 -63.55 0.66
N VAL A 421 2.16 -62.65 1.10
CA VAL A 421 1.66 -62.52 2.47
C VAL A 421 0.15 -62.31 2.43
N THR A 422 -0.58 -62.92 3.36
CA THR A 422 -2.03 -62.74 3.49
C THR A 422 -2.34 -62.01 4.78
N PHE A 423 -3.15 -60.97 4.71
CA PHE A 423 -3.64 -60.21 5.86
C PHE A 423 -5.12 -60.52 6.06
N GLU A 424 -5.51 -60.92 7.28
CA GLU A 424 -6.93 -61.17 7.62
C GLU A 424 -7.73 -59.86 7.64
N ALA A 425 -8.94 -59.88 7.09
CA ALA A 425 -9.85 -58.74 7.09
C ALA A 425 -11.31 -59.16 6.90
N ASP A 426 -12.18 -58.47 7.61
CA ASP A 426 -13.64 -58.57 7.47
C ASP A 426 -14.18 -57.54 6.45
N THR A 427 -13.35 -56.54 6.09
CA THR A 427 -13.70 -55.50 5.13
C THR A 427 -12.44 -55.02 4.43
N ILE A 428 -12.49 -54.89 3.10
CA ILE A 428 -11.42 -54.31 2.29
C ILE A 428 -11.95 -53.07 1.60
N ILE A 429 -11.25 -51.95 1.66
CA ILE A 429 -11.64 -50.70 1.03
C ILE A 429 -10.57 -50.26 0.02
N ALA A 430 -10.93 -50.23 -1.26
CA ALA A 430 -10.05 -49.84 -2.35
C ALA A 430 -10.04 -48.31 -2.52
N ALA A 431 -8.96 -47.65 -2.10
CA ALA A 431 -8.73 -46.21 -2.19
C ALA A 431 -7.56 -45.90 -3.15
N ILE A 432 -7.63 -46.43 -4.38
CA ILE A 432 -6.52 -46.49 -5.35
C ILE A 432 -6.61 -45.39 -6.42
N GLY A 433 -7.72 -44.63 -6.47
CA GLY A 433 -7.90 -43.53 -7.41
C GLY A 433 -9.37 -43.24 -7.69
N GLN A 434 -9.60 -42.24 -8.54
CA GLN A 434 -10.92 -41.81 -8.99
C GLN A 434 -10.91 -41.69 -10.53
N GLU A 435 -12.05 -41.94 -11.17
CA GLU A 435 -12.28 -41.78 -12.59
C GLU A 435 -13.44 -40.80 -12.85
N VAL A 436 -13.32 -40.02 -13.92
CA VAL A 436 -14.42 -39.21 -14.45
C VAL A 436 -15.42 -40.12 -15.16
N ASP A 437 -16.70 -39.90 -14.91
CA ASP A 437 -17.79 -40.57 -15.61
C ASP A 437 -18.66 -39.52 -16.29
N CYS A 438 -18.51 -39.38 -17.62
CA CYS A 438 -19.29 -38.44 -18.41
C CYS A 438 -20.71 -38.94 -18.69
N GLY A 439 -21.05 -40.21 -18.38
CA GLY A 439 -22.35 -40.79 -18.67
C GLY A 439 -22.82 -40.52 -20.10
N ASN A 440 -24.01 -39.95 -20.24
CA ASN A 440 -24.65 -39.59 -21.52
C ASN A 440 -24.36 -38.14 -21.98
N ILE A 441 -23.33 -37.48 -21.42
CA ILE A 441 -22.88 -36.16 -21.87
C ILE A 441 -22.01 -36.34 -23.12
N ASN A 442 -22.53 -35.94 -24.29
CA ASN A 442 -21.89 -36.13 -25.59
C ASN A 442 -20.69 -35.19 -25.84
N VAL A 443 -19.58 -35.40 -25.14
CA VAL A 443 -18.32 -34.67 -25.32
C VAL A 443 -17.16 -35.63 -25.61
N ALA A 444 -16.13 -35.15 -26.32
CA ALA A 444 -14.93 -35.93 -26.60
C ALA A 444 -14.17 -36.25 -25.30
N GLN A 445 -13.71 -37.50 -25.16
CA GLN A 445 -12.95 -37.95 -23.99
C GLN A 445 -11.52 -38.35 -24.37
N GLY A 446 -10.56 -38.00 -23.52
CA GLY A 446 -9.17 -38.42 -23.64
C GLY A 446 -8.92 -39.87 -23.21
N LYS A 447 -7.66 -40.33 -23.32
CA LYS A 447 -7.23 -41.69 -22.93
C LYS A 447 -7.51 -42.05 -21.46
N LYS A 448 -7.65 -41.04 -20.59
CA LYS A 448 -7.95 -41.21 -19.16
C LYS A 448 -9.45 -41.03 -18.85
N LYS A 449 -10.33 -41.02 -19.87
CA LYS A 449 -11.78 -40.78 -19.78
C LYS A 449 -12.20 -39.40 -19.28
N ASN A 450 -11.25 -38.49 -19.05
CA ASN A 450 -11.50 -37.08 -18.81
C ASN A 450 -11.98 -36.37 -20.10
N ILE A 451 -12.72 -35.27 -19.95
CA ILE A 451 -13.18 -34.44 -21.07
C ILE A 451 -11.97 -33.82 -21.77
N GLN A 452 -11.93 -33.92 -23.10
CA GLN A 452 -10.90 -33.28 -23.92
C GLN A 452 -11.23 -31.80 -24.10
N ILE A 453 -10.28 -30.94 -23.74
CA ILE A 453 -10.36 -29.48 -23.90
C ILE A 453 -9.16 -28.96 -24.69
N ASN A 454 -9.30 -27.77 -25.26
CA ASN A 454 -8.17 -26.93 -25.64
C ASN A 454 -7.52 -26.38 -24.35
N GLU A 455 -6.21 -26.57 -24.18
CA GLU A 455 -5.50 -26.20 -22.94
C GLU A 455 -5.37 -24.68 -22.73
N GLU A 456 -5.48 -23.88 -23.79
CA GLU A 456 -5.39 -22.42 -23.74
C GLU A 456 -6.77 -21.76 -23.57
N THR A 457 -7.83 -22.34 -24.15
CA THR A 457 -9.18 -21.75 -24.16
C THR A 457 -10.20 -22.48 -23.29
N PHE A 458 -9.86 -23.67 -22.77
CA PHE A 458 -10.75 -24.54 -21.99
C PHE A 458 -12.03 -24.99 -22.71
N GLU A 459 -12.15 -24.66 -24.00
CA GLU A 459 -13.29 -25.07 -24.83
C GLU A 459 -13.18 -26.56 -25.18
N THR A 460 -14.31 -27.25 -25.16
CA THR A 460 -14.43 -28.64 -25.57
C THR A 460 -14.48 -28.75 -27.10
N ASN A 461 -14.78 -29.94 -27.63
CA ASN A 461 -15.08 -30.11 -29.05
C ASN A 461 -16.40 -29.44 -29.49
N LEU A 462 -17.21 -28.91 -28.57
CA LEU A 462 -18.46 -28.22 -28.84
C LEU A 462 -18.31 -26.72 -28.56
N ARG A 463 -18.70 -25.89 -29.55
CA ARG A 463 -18.63 -24.43 -29.44
C ARG A 463 -19.48 -23.92 -28.26
N GLY A 464 -18.92 -23.02 -27.46
CA GLY A 464 -19.60 -22.42 -26.31
C GLY A 464 -19.75 -23.36 -25.11
N VAL A 465 -19.12 -24.54 -25.15
CA VAL A 465 -19.08 -25.51 -24.04
C VAL A 465 -17.64 -25.65 -23.57
N PHE A 466 -17.43 -25.33 -22.30
CA PHE A 466 -16.13 -25.31 -21.63
C PHE A 466 -16.11 -26.36 -20.53
N ALA A 467 -14.93 -26.86 -20.16
CA ALA A 467 -14.80 -27.81 -19.05
C ALA A 467 -13.57 -27.52 -18.19
N GLY A 468 -13.64 -27.85 -16.90
CA GLY A 468 -12.55 -27.61 -15.97
C GLY A 468 -12.61 -28.48 -14.72
N GLY A 469 -11.54 -28.42 -13.93
CA GLY A 469 -11.34 -29.24 -12.74
C GLY A 469 -11.05 -30.70 -13.06
N ASP A 470 -11.44 -31.59 -12.15
CA ASP A 470 -11.18 -33.02 -12.31
C ASP A 470 -11.82 -33.60 -13.59
N ALA A 471 -12.92 -32.99 -14.07
CA ALA A 471 -13.56 -33.37 -15.32
C ALA A 471 -12.63 -33.26 -16.52
N ALA A 472 -11.77 -32.22 -16.56
CA ALA A 472 -10.82 -31.98 -17.64
C ALA A 472 -9.45 -32.62 -17.39
N THR A 473 -8.98 -32.67 -16.13
CA THR A 473 -7.60 -33.12 -15.81
C THR A 473 -7.48 -34.51 -15.20
N GLY A 474 -8.60 -35.11 -14.79
CA GLY A 474 -8.62 -36.22 -13.84
C GLY A 474 -8.39 -35.74 -12.40
N PRO A 475 -8.50 -36.62 -11.40
CA PRO A 475 -8.46 -36.23 -9.99
C PRO A 475 -7.16 -35.53 -9.59
N LYS A 476 -7.29 -34.30 -9.10
CA LYS A 476 -6.21 -33.45 -8.58
C LYS A 476 -6.58 -32.87 -7.21
N ILE A 477 -5.81 -31.90 -6.75
CA ILE A 477 -6.04 -31.21 -5.47
C ILE A 477 -7.10 -30.12 -5.68
N ALA A 478 -7.95 -29.85 -4.69
CA ALA A 478 -9.09 -28.97 -4.87
C ALA A 478 -8.73 -27.55 -5.38
N ILE A 479 -7.58 -27.00 -4.97
CA ILE A 479 -7.09 -25.69 -5.44
C ILE A 479 -6.76 -25.67 -6.94
N GLU A 480 -6.41 -26.81 -7.54
CA GLU A 480 -6.20 -26.96 -8.99
C GLU A 480 -7.53 -26.81 -9.75
N ALA A 481 -8.60 -27.38 -9.20
CA ALA A 481 -9.93 -27.30 -9.78
C ALA A 481 -10.47 -25.85 -9.77
N ILE A 482 -10.13 -25.10 -8.72
CA ILE A 482 -10.45 -23.67 -8.61
C ILE A 482 -9.65 -22.85 -9.64
N ALA A 483 -8.36 -23.15 -9.82
CA ALA A 483 -7.52 -22.50 -10.82
C ALA A 483 -8.05 -22.67 -12.24
N GLN A 484 -8.43 -23.90 -12.61
CA GLN A 484 -9.01 -24.17 -13.93
C GLN A 484 -10.36 -23.49 -14.14
N ALA A 485 -11.18 -23.40 -13.09
CA ALA A 485 -12.43 -22.65 -13.18
C ALA A 485 -12.18 -21.17 -13.47
N LEU A 486 -11.19 -20.55 -12.82
CA LEU A 486 -10.79 -19.16 -13.11
C LEU A 486 -10.39 -18.97 -14.57
N HIS A 487 -9.46 -19.79 -15.08
CA HIS A 487 -8.99 -19.66 -16.47
C HIS A 487 -10.09 -19.95 -17.49
N ALA A 488 -10.96 -20.94 -17.22
CA ALA A 488 -12.11 -21.21 -18.06
C ALA A 488 -13.11 -20.05 -18.07
N CYS A 489 -13.33 -19.37 -16.93
CA CYS A 489 -14.17 -18.20 -16.86
C CYS A 489 -13.60 -17.01 -17.64
N GLU A 490 -12.28 -16.79 -17.60
CA GLU A 490 -11.62 -15.77 -18.44
C GLU A 490 -11.88 -16.04 -19.94
N ALA A 491 -11.77 -17.29 -20.37
CA ALA A 491 -12.09 -17.69 -21.75
C ALA A 491 -13.58 -17.56 -22.09
N ILE A 492 -14.49 -17.92 -21.16
CA ILE A 492 -15.94 -17.75 -21.32
C ILE A 492 -16.29 -16.27 -21.46
N ASN A 493 -15.72 -15.38 -20.63
CA ASN A 493 -15.98 -13.95 -20.72
C ASN A 493 -15.54 -13.39 -22.08
N GLY A 494 -14.37 -13.79 -22.56
CA GLY A 494 -13.91 -13.44 -23.91
C GLY A 494 -14.88 -13.93 -24.99
N TYR A 495 -15.27 -15.20 -24.93
CA TYR A 495 -16.26 -15.79 -25.84
C TYR A 495 -17.59 -15.01 -25.86
N LEU A 496 -18.12 -14.64 -24.69
CA LEU A 496 -19.37 -13.88 -24.57
C LEU A 496 -19.25 -12.44 -25.09
N ASN A 497 -18.04 -11.87 -25.08
CA ASN A 497 -17.71 -10.55 -25.62
C ASN A 497 -17.31 -10.57 -27.11
N GLY A 498 -17.22 -11.76 -27.73
CA GLY A 498 -16.94 -11.93 -29.16
C GLY A 498 -15.47 -12.23 -29.52
N GLU A 499 -14.56 -12.30 -28.54
CA GLU A 499 -13.14 -12.61 -28.76
C GLU A 499 -12.61 -13.49 -27.62
N ILE A 500 -12.20 -14.73 -27.94
CA ILE A 500 -11.58 -15.63 -26.95
C ILE A 500 -10.11 -15.24 -26.79
N ILE A 501 -9.75 -14.84 -25.58
CA ILE A 501 -8.36 -14.55 -25.20
C ILE A 501 -7.74 -15.85 -24.67
N PRO A 502 -6.70 -16.40 -25.32
CA PRO A 502 -5.98 -17.57 -24.82
C PRO A 502 -5.31 -17.30 -23.48
N TYR A 503 -5.32 -18.28 -22.57
CA TYR A 503 -4.53 -18.20 -21.35
C TYR A 503 -3.05 -18.41 -21.64
N ASN A 504 -2.24 -17.39 -21.35
CA ASN A 504 -0.77 -17.44 -21.46
C ASN A 504 -0.11 -17.21 -20.10
N LYS A 505 0.84 -18.07 -19.75
CA LYS A 505 1.64 -17.91 -18.53
C LYS A 505 2.64 -16.76 -18.69
N LEU A 506 2.64 -15.84 -17.74
CA LEU A 506 3.51 -14.66 -17.78
C LEU A 506 4.99 -15.00 -17.58
N PRO A 507 5.89 -14.57 -18.48
CA PRO A 507 7.33 -14.66 -18.30
C PRO A 507 7.79 -13.54 -17.35
N LEU A 508 7.97 -13.85 -16.07
CA LEU A 508 8.53 -12.91 -15.09
C LEU A 508 9.96 -13.34 -14.73
N VAL A 509 10.72 -12.42 -14.14
CA VAL A 509 12.09 -12.67 -13.67
C VAL A 509 12.06 -13.32 -12.29
N TYR A 510 12.93 -14.31 -12.09
CA TYR A 510 13.12 -15.03 -10.84
C TYR A 510 14.58 -15.28 -10.55
N THR A 511 14.95 -15.22 -9.27
CA THR A 511 16.31 -15.44 -8.79
C THR A 511 16.42 -16.78 -8.08
N GLU A 512 17.53 -17.47 -8.28
CA GLU A 512 17.92 -18.56 -7.38
C GLU A 512 18.52 -18.01 -6.08
N VAL A 513 18.16 -18.63 -4.96
CA VAL A 513 18.64 -18.26 -3.62
C VAL A 513 19.11 -19.49 -2.85
N THR A 514 20.00 -19.25 -1.92
CA THR A 514 20.67 -20.25 -1.09
C THR A 514 20.46 -19.94 0.40
N LYS A 515 20.93 -20.83 1.27
CA LYS A 515 20.92 -20.59 2.72
C LYS A 515 21.81 -19.41 3.13
N GLU A 516 22.89 -19.16 2.39
CA GLU A 516 23.85 -18.10 2.70
C GLU A 516 23.20 -16.71 2.55
N ASP A 517 22.29 -16.54 1.59
CA ASP A 517 21.55 -15.30 1.36
C ASP A 517 20.67 -14.88 2.55
N TYR A 518 20.39 -15.81 3.48
CA TYR A 518 19.51 -15.57 4.63
C TYR A 518 20.19 -15.80 5.98
N LYS A 519 21.52 -15.88 6.04
CA LYS A 519 22.26 -16.15 7.29
C LYS A 519 22.03 -15.12 8.40
N ASP A 520 21.77 -13.87 8.03
CA ASP A 520 21.55 -12.76 8.96
C ASP A 520 20.09 -12.65 9.43
N ARG A 521 19.21 -13.55 8.97
CA ARG A 521 17.81 -13.59 9.40
C ARG A 521 17.67 -14.37 10.70
N GLU A 522 16.97 -13.78 11.66
CA GLU A 522 16.66 -14.43 12.93
C GLU A 522 15.76 -15.65 12.75
N THR A 523 16.05 -16.72 13.50
CA THR A 523 15.22 -17.94 13.60
C THR A 523 14.10 -17.74 14.63
N VAL A 524 12.86 -18.01 14.25
CA VAL A 524 11.67 -17.86 15.08
C VAL A 524 10.80 -19.11 14.93
N PRO A 525 10.45 -19.83 16.02
CA PRO A 525 9.67 -21.06 15.94
C PRO A 525 8.35 -20.90 15.18
N ARG A 526 8.06 -21.85 14.29
CA ARG A 526 6.80 -21.93 13.55
C ARG A 526 5.63 -22.16 14.50
N VAL A 527 4.52 -21.45 14.30
CA VAL A 527 3.23 -21.85 14.87
C VAL A 527 2.81 -23.16 14.22
N GLN A 528 2.89 -24.24 14.99
CA GLN A 528 2.59 -25.58 14.54
C GLN A 528 1.10 -25.77 14.25
N HIS A 529 0.80 -26.62 13.26
CA HIS A 529 -0.56 -27.04 12.99
C HIS A 529 -1.08 -27.81 14.21
N ARG A 530 -2.01 -27.20 14.96
CA ARG A 530 -2.60 -27.84 16.13
C ARG A 530 -3.60 -28.88 15.67
N THR A 531 -3.62 -30.01 16.37
CA THR A 531 -4.68 -31.02 16.26
C THR A 531 -5.15 -31.42 17.65
N VAL A 532 -6.39 -31.89 17.74
CA VAL A 532 -6.94 -32.46 18.97
C VAL A 532 -6.23 -33.78 19.29
N GLU A 533 -6.14 -34.13 20.57
CA GLU A 533 -5.53 -35.39 21.05
C GLU A 533 -6.09 -36.64 20.34
N ALA A 534 -5.20 -37.60 20.05
CA ALA A 534 -5.54 -38.79 19.27
C ALA A 534 -6.70 -39.60 19.86
N GLU A 535 -6.74 -39.76 21.19
CA GLU A 535 -7.81 -40.51 21.87
C GLU A 535 -9.20 -39.86 21.70
N LEU A 536 -9.25 -38.52 21.65
CA LEU A 536 -10.50 -37.80 21.37
C LEU A 536 -10.87 -37.87 19.90
N ARG A 537 -9.87 -37.82 19.00
CA ARG A 537 -10.09 -37.95 17.55
C ARG A 537 -10.72 -39.28 17.16
N LYS A 538 -10.38 -40.37 17.84
CA LYS A 538 -10.88 -41.73 17.54
C LYS A 538 -12.38 -41.91 17.78
N VAL A 539 -12.96 -41.16 18.72
CA VAL A 539 -14.30 -41.47 19.27
C VAL A 539 -15.41 -40.56 18.76
N ASN A 540 -15.11 -39.57 17.90
CA ASN A 540 -16.10 -38.68 17.34
C ASN A 540 -15.67 -38.09 15.99
N PHE A 541 -16.60 -37.40 15.35
CA PHE A 541 -16.42 -36.70 14.07
C PHE A 541 -16.32 -35.16 14.25
N GLN A 542 -16.01 -34.67 15.45
CA GLN A 542 -15.85 -33.23 15.69
C GLN A 542 -14.64 -32.68 14.93
N PRO A 543 -14.64 -31.38 14.57
CA PRO A 543 -13.51 -30.75 13.88
C PRO A 543 -12.22 -30.92 14.68
N ILE A 544 -11.16 -31.40 14.02
CA ILE A 544 -9.89 -31.72 14.70
C ILE A 544 -8.84 -30.60 14.60
N LEU A 545 -9.12 -29.56 13.80
CA LEU A 545 -8.18 -28.48 13.47
C LEU A 545 -8.69 -27.15 14.05
N PRO A 546 -8.20 -26.70 15.22
CA PRO A 546 -8.54 -25.40 15.75
C PRO A 546 -7.84 -24.28 14.97
N THR A 547 -8.55 -23.18 14.76
CA THR A 547 -8.05 -21.95 14.13
C THR A 547 -6.96 -21.30 15.01
N MET A 548 -6.05 -20.54 14.40
CA MET A 548 -5.08 -19.71 15.14
C MET A 548 -5.80 -18.60 15.92
N THR A 549 -5.23 -18.17 17.05
CA THR A 549 -5.60 -16.87 17.63
C THR A 549 -5.01 -15.74 16.78
N GLU A 550 -5.50 -14.51 16.98
CA GLU A 550 -4.96 -13.34 16.27
C GLU A 550 -3.46 -13.16 16.54
N GLU A 551 -3.02 -13.29 17.79
CA GLU A 551 -1.61 -13.14 18.16
C GLU A 551 -0.73 -14.20 17.49
N GLU A 552 -1.23 -15.44 17.41
CA GLU A 552 -0.54 -16.53 16.71
C GLU A 552 -0.43 -16.24 15.21
N ALA A 553 -1.53 -15.80 14.58
CA ALA A 553 -1.59 -15.52 13.16
C ALA A 553 -0.71 -14.32 12.77
N VAL A 554 -0.75 -13.22 13.55
CA VAL A 554 0.09 -12.04 13.37
C VAL A 554 1.56 -12.42 13.52
N ARG A 555 1.94 -13.11 14.60
CA ARG A 555 3.32 -13.56 14.83
C ARG A 555 3.83 -14.46 13.71
N GLU A 556 3.00 -15.40 13.25
CA GLU A 556 3.36 -16.29 12.16
C GLU A 556 3.51 -15.53 10.83
N GLY A 557 2.63 -14.55 10.56
CA GLY A 557 2.73 -13.69 9.39
C GLY A 557 4.02 -12.84 9.38
N GLN A 558 4.45 -12.36 10.54
CA GLN A 558 5.70 -11.60 10.69
C GLN A 558 6.96 -12.40 10.30
N ARG A 559 6.91 -13.74 10.34
CA ARG A 559 8.02 -14.62 9.87
C ARG A 559 8.22 -14.60 8.35
N CYS A 560 7.26 -14.08 7.58
CA CYS A 560 7.38 -13.93 6.13
C CYS A 560 8.64 -13.12 5.76
N LEU A 561 9.39 -13.55 4.75
CA LEU A 561 10.65 -12.90 4.33
C LEU A 561 10.46 -11.80 3.27
N GLU A 562 9.23 -11.55 2.80
CA GLU A 562 8.92 -10.52 1.79
C GLU A 562 9.72 -10.68 0.48
N CYS A 563 9.86 -11.94 0.03
CA CYS A 563 10.73 -12.30 -1.10
C CYS A 563 10.28 -11.71 -2.46
N GLY A 564 9.00 -11.43 -2.65
CA GLY A 564 8.47 -10.85 -3.89
C GLY A 564 8.71 -9.34 -3.98
N CYS A 565 8.69 -8.79 -5.20
CA CYS A 565 8.88 -7.35 -5.40
C CYS A 565 7.76 -6.54 -4.75
N LYS A 566 8.11 -5.62 -3.85
CA LYS A 566 7.17 -4.69 -3.18
C LYS A 566 6.44 -3.77 -4.16
N ASP A 567 7.12 -3.42 -5.26
CA ASP A 567 6.65 -2.49 -6.28
C ASP A 567 5.87 -3.17 -7.43
N TYR A 568 5.50 -4.45 -7.29
CA TYR A 568 4.96 -5.26 -8.39
C TYR A 568 3.75 -4.63 -9.09
N PHE A 569 2.88 -3.92 -8.36
CA PHE A 569 1.67 -3.32 -8.90
C PHE A 569 1.89 -1.96 -9.59
N GLU A 570 3.03 -1.31 -9.35
CA GLU A 570 3.38 0.01 -9.92
C GLU A 570 4.57 -0.05 -10.89
N CYS A 571 5.22 -1.22 -10.99
CA CYS A 571 6.40 -1.44 -11.82
C CYS A 571 6.07 -1.39 -13.33
N GLU A 572 6.42 -0.27 -13.96
CA GLU A 572 6.23 -0.02 -15.40
C GLU A 572 6.97 -1.05 -16.27
N LEU A 573 8.10 -1.60 -15.80
CA LEU A 573 8.81 -2.67 -16.52
C LEU A 573 7.97 -3.95 -16.62
N VAL A 574 7.28 -4.34 -15.55
CA VAL A 574 6.41 -5.52 -15.54
C VAL A 574 5.25 -5.33 -16.52
N ASP A 575 4.70 -4.13 -16.61
CA ASP A 575 3.63 -3.82 -17.56
C ASP A 575 4.10 -3.89 -19.01
N TYR A 576 5.32 -3.41 -19.31
CA TYR A 576 5.89 -3.56 -20.64
C TYR A 576 6.29 -4.99 -20.99
N ILE A 577 6.78 -5.78 -20.03
CA ILE A 577 7.03 -7.22 -20.23
C ILE A 577 5.74 -7.94 -20.64
N LYS A 578 4.62 -7.65 -19.95
CA LYS A 578 3.30 -8.20 -20.27
C LYS A 578 2.82 -7.75 -21.65
N LYS A 579 2.87 -6.43 -21.91
CA LYS A 579 2.34 -5.81 -23.14
C LYS A 579 3.06 -6.27 -24.41
N TYR A 580 4.36 -6.54 -24.31
CA TYR A 580 5.22 -6.91 -25.44
C TYR A 580 5.60 -8.40 -25.46
N GLU A 581 5.06 -9.21 -24.55
CA GLU A 581 5.29 -10.66 -24.45
C GLU A 581 6.79 -11.02 -24.45
N ILE A 582 7.57 -10.30 -23.65
CA ILE A 582 9.03 -10.45 -23.62
C ILE A 582 9.42 -11.80 -23.03
N ASP A 583 10.23 -12.58 -23.75
CA ASP A 583 10.78 -13.85 -23.26
C ASP A 583 11.92 -13.59 -22.27
N THR A 584 11.58 -13.52 -20.98
CA THR A 584 12.54 -13.28 -19.89
C THR A 584 13.49 -14.45 -19.65
N VAL A 585 13.18 -15.66 -20.16
CA VAL A 585 14.01 -16.86 -19.96
C VAL A 585 15.15 -16.90 -20.96
N LYS A 586 14.88 -16.56 -22.22
CA LYS A 586 15.89 -16.59 -23.28
C LYS A 586 17.02 -15.56 -23.09
N TYR A 587 16.72 -14.44 -22.44
CA TYR A 587 17.64 -13.32 -22.26
C TYR A 587 18.03 -13.12 -20.78
N HIS A 588 18.04 -14.21 -20.00
CA HIS A 588 18.35 -14.19 -18.57
C HIS A 588 19.63 -13.42 -18.25
N ALA A 589 19.56 -12.63 -17.18
CA ALA A 589 20.64 -11.78 -16.72
C ALA A 589 21.80 -12.57 -16.07
N GLU A 590 22.97 -11.94 -15.99
CA GLU A 590 24.19 -12.49 -15.35
C GLU A 590 23.92 -12.98 -13.91
N ASP A 591 24.52 -14.10 -13.50
CA ASP A 591 24.26 -14.75 -12.20
C ASP A 591 24.85 -14.01 -10.96
N GLU A 592 25.62 -12.94 -11.16
CA GLU A 592 26.27 -12.22 -10.06
C GLU A 592 25.32 -11.21 -9.40
N LYS A 593 24.87 -11.55 -8.19
CA LYS A 593 24.12 -10.64 -7.31
C LYS A 593 24.98 -9.43 -6.95
N ARG A 594 24.42 -8.22 -7.12
CA ARG A 594 25.08 -6.95 -6.82
C ARG A 594 24.55 -6.31 -5.55
N GLN A 595 23.54 -6.91 -4.91
CA GLN A 595 22.85 -6.34 -3.75
C GLN A 595 23.80 -5.93 -2.62
N LYS A 596 23.83 -4.62 -2.34
CA LYS A 596 24.26 -4.03 -1.07
C LYS A 596 23.08 -3.24 -0.52
N GLU A 597 22.54 -3.66 0.62
CA GLU A 597 21.47 -2.93 1.30
C GLU A 597 21.99 -1.57 1.78
N THR A 598 21.19 -0.52 1.63
CA THR A 598 21.54 0.82 2.13
C THR A 598 21.44 0.90 3.65
N ASP A 599 22.26 1.75 4.25
CA ASP A 599 22.32 1.99 5.69
C ASP A 599 21.39 3.14 6.16
N HIS A 600 20.57 3.68 5.26
CA HIS A 600 19.68 4.81 5.51
C HIS A 600 18.39 4.39 6.24
N PRO A 601 17.88 5.15 7.23
CA PRO A 601 16.73 4.72 8.04
C PRO A 601 15.42 4.52 7.25
N PHE A 602 15.20 5.32 6.21
CA PHE A 602 13.93 5.35 5.48
C PHE A 602 14.01 4.88 4.02
N ILE A 603 15.20 4.53 3.52
CA ILE A 603 15.42 4.26 2.09
C ILE A 603 16.14 2.93 1.98
N SER A 604 15.53 1.98 1.27
CA SER A 604 16.11 0.70 0.88
C SER A 604 16.47 0.74 -0.61
N GLN A 605 17.52 0.01 -1.00
CA GLN A 605 17.92 -0.16 -2.38
C GLN A 605 18.12 -1.64 -2.71
N ASN A 606 17.54 -2.06 -3.82
CA ASN A 606 17.85 -3.32 -4.47
C ASN A 606 18.35 -3.06 -5.89
N VAL A 607 19.67 -2.98 -6.05
CA VAL A 607 20.34 -2.72 -7.33
C VAL A 607 20.06 -3.80 -8.37
N ASP A 608 19.75 -5.02 -7.96
CA ASP A 608 19.46 -6.15 -8.85
C ASP A 608 18.15 -5.96 -9.64
N LYS A 609 17.32 -4.99 -9.23
CA LYS A 609 16.11 -4.58 -9.95
C LYS A 609 16.32 -3.39 -10.88
N CYS A 610 17.49 -2.75 -10.82
CA CYS A 610 17.74 -1.51 -11.55
C CYS A 610 17.92 -1.77 -13.06
N VAL A 611 17.19 -1.01 -13.88
CA VAL A 611 17.35 -1.00 -15.35
C VAL A 611 18.23 0.14 -15.88
N LEU A 612 19.01 0.77 -14.99
CA LEU A 612 19.94 1.86 -15.31
C LEU A 612 19.30 3.04 -16.06
N CYS A 613 18.03 3.35 -15.77
CA CYS A 613 17.31 4.45 -16.43
C CYS A 613 17.88 5.84 -16.08
N GLY A 614 18.64 5.96 -14.99
CA GLY A 614 19.28 7.19 -14.55
C GLY A 614 18.37 8.21 -13.89
N LEU A 615 17.07 7.92 -13.72
CA LEU A 615 16.12 8.87 -13.10
C LEU A 615 16.53 9.24 -11.68
N CYS A 616 16.82 8.27 -10.82
CA CYS A 616 17.23 8.54 -9.43
C CYS A 616 18.48 9.42 -9.32
N VAL A 617 19.52 9.16 -10.13
CA VAL A 617 20.77 9.94 -10.17
C VAL A 617 20.49 11.37 -10.61
N ARG A 618 19.77 11.53 -11.73
CA ARG A 618 19.47 12.84 -12.32
C ARG A 618 18.53 13.66 -11.46
N THR A 619 17.46 13.08 -10.92
CA THR A 619 16.57 13.77 -9.98
C THR A 619 17.32 14.23 -8.72
N CYS A 620 18.24 13.41 -8.20
CA CYS A 620 19.07 13.80 -7.05
C CYS A 620 19.99 15.00 -7.36
N ASN A 621 20.45 15.14 -8.61
CA ASN A 621 21.33 16.22 -9.04
C ASN A 621 20.57 17.47 -9.55
N GLU A 622 19.71 17.30 -10.53
CA GLU A 622 19.01 18.37 -11.28
C GLU A 622 17.82 18.95 -10.49
N VAL A 623 17.05 18.11 -9.79
CA VAL A 623 15.85 18.56 -9.04
C VAL A 623 16.17 18.88 -7.59
N VAL A 624 16.89 17.99 -6.91
CA VAL A 624 17.20 18.14 -5.48
C VAL A 624 18.46 18.97 -5.25
N GLY A 625 19.47 18.84 -6.11
CA GLY A 625 20.79 19.47 -5.92
C GLY A 625 21.65 18.83 -4.84
N ALA A 626 21.32 17.61 -4.40
CA ALA A 626 22.10 16.88 -3.42
C ALA A 626 23.28 16.14 -4.07
N ASN A 627 23.12 15.66 -5.32
CA ASN A 627 24.15 14.89 -6.03
C ASN A 627 24.71 13.72 -5.20
N ALA A 628 23.84 13.06 -4.43
CA ALA A 628 24.20 11.99 -3.50
C ALA A 628 24.36 10.61 -4.17
N LEU A 629 23.89 10.47 -5.42
CA LEU A 629 23.84 9.21 -6.17
C LEU A 629 24.62 9.33 -7.48
N GLY A 630 25.22 8.24 -7.93
CA GLY A 630 25.94 8.18 -9.19
C GLY A 630 25.99 6.77 -9.80
N PHE A 631 26.45 6.70 -11.06
CA PHE A 631 26.78 5.44 -11.71
C PHE A 631 28.21 5.03 -11.35
N VAL A 632 28.37 3.76 -10.98
CA VAL A 632 29.66 3.13 -10.67
C VAL A 632 29.96 2.07 -11.73
N GLU A 633 31.25 1.81 -11.98
CA GLU A 633 31.75 0.93 -13.04
C GLU A 633 31.36 1.35 -14.48
N ARG A 634 31.58 0.46 -15.46
CA ARG A 634 31.25 0.68 -16.89
C ARG A 634 30.78 -0.62 -17.56
N GLY A 635 29.98 -0.47 -18.62
CA GLY A 635 29.47 -1.61 -19.39
C GLY A 635 28.45 -2.42 -18.58
N ASN A 636 28.47 -3.75 -18.70
CA ASN A 636 27.54 -4.63 -17.98
C ASN A 636 27.67 -4.54 -16.45
N ALA A 637 28.85 -4.20 -15.94
CA ALA A 637 29.10 -4.05 -14.50
C ALA A 637 28.50 -2.76 -13.91
N THR A 638 27.89 -1.90 -14.73
CA THR A 638 27.38 -0.59 -14.26
C THR A 638 26.23 -0.76 -13.27
N PHE A 639 26.29 -0.06 -12.14
CA PHE A 639 25.19 0.01 -11.17
C PHE A 639 25.05 1.41 -10.58
N VAL A 640 23.92 1.69 -9.93
CA VAL A 640 23.70 2.95 -9.21
C VAL A 640 24.07 2.77 -7.75
N ALA A 641 24.88 3.66 -7.20
CA ALA A 641 25.28 3.65 -5.80
C ALA A 641 25.31 5.08 -5.23
N PRO A 642 25.38 5.24 -3.91
CA PRO A 642 25.76 6.51 -3.31
C PRO A 642 27.13 6.96 -3.80
N ALA A 643 27.36 8.27 -3.82
CA ALA A 643 28.60 8.88 -4.29
C ALA A 643 29.82 8.26 -3.57
N PHE A 644 30.84 7.89 -4.34
CA PHE A 644 32.06 7.20 -3.85
C PHE A 644 31.80 5.86 -3.14
N GLU A 645 30.65 5.21 -3.39
CA GLU A 645 30.20 3.99 -2.70
C GLU A 645 30.18 4.12 -1.17
N GLN A 646 29.99 5.34 -0.67
CA GLN A 646 29.84 5.59 0.75
C GLN A 646 28.47 5.13 1.25
N GLU A 647 28.34 5.02 2.56
CA GLU A 647 27.05 4.95 3.23
C GLU A 647 26.16 6.15 2.83
N LEU A 648 24.89 5.89 2.50
CA LEU A 648 24.00 6.93 1.96
C LEU A 648 23.80 8.06 2.96
N LYS A 649 23.80 7.75 4.26
CA LYS A 649 23.70 8.75 5.34
C LYS A 649 24.92 9.68 5.47
N LEU A 650 26.07 9.30 4.90
CA LEU A 650 27.30 10.09 4.90
C LEU A 650 27.39 11.02 3.68
N THR A 651 26.50 10.84 2.71
CA THR A 651 26.42 11.69 1.52
C THR A 651 25.62 12.97 1.79
N GLU A 652 25.51 13.83 0.78
CA GLU A 652 24.65 15.02 0.74
C GLU A 652 23.13 14.69 0.68
N CYS A 653 22.73 13.42 0.84
CA CYS A 653 21.33 13.00 0.84
C CYS A 653 20.53 13.72 1.94
N ILE A 654 19.45 14.40 1.54
CA ILE A 654 18.53 15.10 2.46
C ILE A 654 17.29 14.27 2.82
N SER A 655 17.29 12.98 2.49
CA SER A 655 16.16 12.07 2.73
C SER A 655 14.84 12.55 2.10
N CYS A 656 14.87 13.13 0.90
CA CYS A 656 13.64 13.57 0.21
C CYS A 656 12.83 12.43 -0.40
N GLY A 657 13.46 11.26 -0.61
CA GLY A 657 12.85 10.07 -1.21
C GLY A 657 12.41 10.24 -2.67
N GLN A 658 12.87 11.28 -3.37
CA GLN A 658 12.60 11.46 -4.81
C GLN A 658 13.19 10.33 -5.66
N CYS A 659 14.27 9.67 -5.20
CA CYS A 659 14.82 8.48 -5.88
C CYS A 659 13.83 7.31 -5.92
N ILE A 660 12.93 7.21 -4.93
CA ILE A 660 11.86 6.21 -4.86
C ILE A 660 10.72 6.63 -5.81
N ASP A 661 10.24 7.88 -5.71
CA ASP A 661 9.10 8.38 -6.52
C ASP A 661 9.34 8.26 -8.03
N VAL A 662 10.59 8.40 -8.49
CA VAL A 662 10.96 8.32 -9.91
C VAL A 662 11.47 6.93 -10.35
N CYS A 663 11.50 5.94 -9.45
CA CYS A 663 12.02 4.62 -9.78
C CYS A 663 10.94 3.78 -10.49
N PRO A 664 11.11 3.37 -11.76
CA PRO A 664 10.07 2.66 -12.51
C PRO A 664 10.07 1.14 -12.28
N THR A 665 10.88 0.64 -11.34
CA THR A 665 11.21 -0.80 -11.20
C THR A 665 11.29 -1.29 -9.76
N GLY A 666 11.04 -0.42 -8.78
CA GLY A 666 11.18 -0.77 -7.36
C GLY A 666 12.62 -1.10 -6.93
N ALA A 667 13.62 -0.54 -7.63
CA ALA A 667 15.03 -0.64 -7.22
C ALA A 667 15.35 0.26 -6.02
N TRP A 668 14.58 1.34 -5.85
CA TRP A 668 14.57 2.16 -4.64
C TRP A 668 13.21 2.00 -3.97
N LEU A 669 13.19 1.70 -2.68
CA LEU A 669 11.99 1.40 -1.94
C LEU A 669 11.97 2.19 -0.63
N ASP A 670 10.77 2.46 -0.15
CA ASP A 670 10.55 2.92 1.23
C ASP A 670 11.04 1.83 2.21
N ARG A 671 11.46 2.26 3.40
CA ARG A 671 11.80 1.39 4.53
C ARG A 671 10.99 1.82 5.74
N ARG A 672 10.09 0.94 6.17
CA ARG A 672 9.19 1.13 7.31
C ARG A 672 9.44 0.06 8.37
N GLY A 673 9.59 0.50 9.63
CA GLY A 673 9.86 -0.41 10.75
C GLY A 673 8.61 -0.95 11.46
N ASN A 674 7.46 -0.29 11.29
CA ASN A 674 6.22 -0.56 12.04
C ASN A 674 5.16 -1.36 11.27
N ILE A 675 5.37 -1.59 9.97
CA ILE A 675 4.44 -2.34 9.12
C ILE A 675 5.20 -3.36 8.28
N LYS A 676 4.53 -4.46 7.94
CA LYS A 676 5.02 -5.44 6.98
C LYS A 676 4.92 -4.84 5.58
N GLU A 677 6.03 -4.85 4.85
CA GLU A 677 6.20 -4.20 3.56
C GLU A 677 5.92 -5.22 2.44
N ILE A 678 4.64 -5.35 2.11
CA ILE A 678 4.15 -6.30 1.11
C ILE A 678 3.63 -5.59 -0.14
N PRO A 679 3.74 -6.22 -1.33
CA PRO A 679 3.11 -5.68 -2.53
C PRO A 679 1.60 -5.73 -2.36
N LEU A 680 0.97 -4.56 -2.48
CA LEU A 680 -0.47 -4.41 -2.45
C LEU A 680 -0.89 -3.46 -3.57
N ASN A 681 -2.07 -3.71 -4.13
CA ASN A 681 -2.75 -2.68 -4.90
C ASN A 681 -3.42 -1.73 -3.91
N LEU A 682 -2.78 -0.57 -3.70
CA LEU A 682 -3.15 0.46 -2.73
C LEU A 682 -4.12 1.47 -3.34
N VAL A 683 -4.99 2.02 -2.49
CA VAL A 683 -5.82 3.17 -2.86
C VAL A 683 -4.95 4.42 -2.73
N GLN A 684 -4.96 5.25 -3.78
CA GLN A 684 -4.23 6.51 -3.81
C GLN A 684 -5.19 7.68 -3.53
N THR A 685 -4.99 8.39 -2.43
CA THR A 685 -5.79 9.58 -2.06
C THR A 685 -4.92 10.83 -2.09
N LYS A 686 -5.20 11.74 -3.02
CA LYS A 686 -4.54 13.06 -3.09
C LYS A 686 -5.08 13.99 -1.98
N SER A 687 -4.19 14.54 -1.18
CA SER A 687 -4.49 15.44 -0.05
C SER A 687 -3.35 16.46 0.12
N VAL A 688 -3.16 17.01 1.34
CA VAL A 688 -2.16 18.05 1.64
C VAL A 688 -1.24 17.65 2.78
N CYS A 689 0.05 17.94 2.62
CA CYS A 689 1.07 17.74 3.65
C CYS A 689 0.84 18.64 4.86
N SER A 690 0.90 18.08 6.07
CA SER A 690 0.59 18.76 7.34
C SER A 690 1.79 19.45 8.02
N TYR A 691 2.96 19.47 7.40
CA TYR A 691 4.20 19.91 8.06
C TYR A 691 4.46 21.42 8.01
N CYS A 692 4.98 21.93 6.89
CA CYS A 692 5.36 23.34 6.73
C CYS A 692 4.39 24.10 5.83
N SER A 693 4.49 25.42 5.80
CA SER A 693 3.54 26.29 5.09
C SER A 693 3.57 26.22 3.57
N VAL A 694 4.48 25.44 2.98
CA VAL A 694 4.47 25.23 1.52
C VAL A 694 3.18 24.53 1.10
N GLY A 695 2.60 23.69 1.97
CA GLY A 695 1.33 23.01 1.69
C GLY A 695 1.44 22.11 0.46
N CYS A 696 2.51 21.32 0.37
CA CYS A 696 2.75 20.41 -0.75
C CYS A 696 1.59 19.43 -0.90
N ASP A 697 1.18 19.19 -2.14
CA ASP A 697 0.27 18.10 -2.45
C ASP A 697 0.94 16.76 -2.09
N ILE A 698 0.19 15.87 -1.45
CA ILE A 698 0.63 14.53 -1.02
C ILE A 698 -0.34 13.49 -1.55
N VAL A 699 0.16 12.34 -1.95
CA VAL A 699 -0.68 11.16 -2.22
C VAL A 699 -0.46 10.18 -1.07
N TYR A 700 -1.52 9.92 -0.30
CA TYR A 700 -1.53 8.82 0.67
C TYR A 700 -1.87 7.53 -0.04
N GLU A 701 -1.04 6.51 0.14
CA GLU A 701 -1.24 5.21 -0.47
C GLU A 701 -1.55 4.19 0.62
N HIS A 702 -2.79 3.74 0.63
CA HIS A 702 -3.35 3.06 1.80
C HIS A 702 -4.22 1.86 1.42
N LYS A 703 -4.43 1.00 2.41
CA LYS A 703 -5.38 -0.11 2.35
C LYS A 703 -6.19 -0.08 3.63
N ASP A 704 -7.50 0.10 3.49
CA ASP A 704 -8.41 0.27 4.63
C ASP A 704 -7.95 1.41 5.54
N ASN A 705 -7.49 1.12 6.76
CA ASN A 705 -7.09 2.11 7.76
C ASN A 705 -5.58 2.24 7.98
N ILE A 706 -4.75 1.62 7.13
CA ILE A 706 -3.29 1.66 7.21
C ILE A 706 -2.71 2.40 6.01
N ILE A 707 -1.91 3.44 6.25
CA ILE A 707 -1.13 4.11 5.19
C ILE A 707 0.20 3.39 5.01
N TYR A 708 0.46 2.84 3.83
CA TYR A 708 1.69 2.12 3.55
C TYR A 708 2.81 3.06 3.12
N GLN A 709 2.49 4.06 2.29
CA GLN A 709 3.48 5.02 1.79
C GLN A 709 2.85 6.38 1.47
N ALA A 710 3.72 7.37 1.24
CA ALA A 710 3.35 8.67 0.75
C ALA A 710 4.29 9.10 -0.39
N SER A 711 3.70 9.61 -1.47
CA SER A 711 4.41 9.99 -2.69
C SER A 711 4.02 11.37 -3.20
N SER A 712 4.91 11.95 -4.02
CA SER A 712 4.63 13.21 -4.70
C SER A 712 3.69 12.93 -5.89
N PRO A 713 2.65 13.75 -6.15
CA PRO A 713 1.87 13.60 -7.38
C PRO A 713 2.76 13.78 -8.62
N LYS A 714 2.54 12.99 -9.67
CA LYS A 714 3.38 12.98 -10.89
C LYS A 714 3.46 14.34 -11.59
N GLU A 715 2.37 15.10 -11.62
CA GLU A 715 2.26 16.42 -12.27
C GLU A 715 2.74 17.58 -11.37
N ASN A 716 3.27 17.28 -10.18
CA ASN A 716 3.51 18.31 -9.18
C ASN A 716 4.87 18.99 -9.37
N GLU A 717 4.82 20.32 -9.46
CA GLU A 717 6.00 21.14 -9.70
C GLU A 717 6.93 21.24 -8.48
N ILE A 718 6.35 21.16 -7.28
CA ILE A 718 7.04 21.22 -5.98
C ILE A 718 7.02 19.83 -5.33
N PRO A 719 8.16 19.10 -5.28
CA PRO A 719 8.19 17.74 -4.73
C PRO A 719 8.03 17.69 -3.21
N LEU A 720 7.54 16.57 -2.67
CA LEU A 720 7.53 16.32 -1.24
C LEU A 720 8.97 16.20 -0.70
N CYS A 721 9.17 16.75 0.49
CA CYS A 721 10.39 16.53 1.27
C CYS A 721 10.25 15.32 2.21
N GLY A 722 11.34 14.97 2.90
CA GLY A 722 11.37 13.84 3.83
C GLY A 722 10.35 13.91 4.97
N LYS A 723 9.98 15.11 5.42
CA LYS A 723 8.93 15.29 6.45
C LYS A 723 7.59 14.73 5.97
N GLY A 724 7.15 15.14 4.78
CA GLY A 724 5.89 14.67 4.19
C GLY A 724 5.94 13.20 3.76
N LYS A 725 7.07 12.77 3.17
CA LYS A 725 7.22 11.41 2.66
C LYS A 725 7.36 10.36 3.76
N PHE A 726 8.26 10.58 4.72
CA PHE A 726 8.58 9.59 5.75
C PHE A 726 7.91 9.87 7.09
N GLY A 727 7.56 11.11 7.41
CA GLY A 727 6.94 11.49 8.69
C GLY A 727 5.49 11.01 8.89
N ILE A 728 4.95 10.15 8.04
CA ILE A 728 3.60 9.57 8.19
C ILE A 728 3.52 8.43 9.22
N GLU A 729 4.64 7.99 9.80
CA GLU A 729 4.71 6.85 10.73
C GLU A 729 3.81 6.98 11.98
N HIS A 730 3.53 8.22 12.40
CA HIS A 730 2.66 8.50 13.54
C HIS A 730 1.21 8.01 13.33
N ILE A 731 0.77 7.88 12.07
CA ILE A 731 -0.61 7.52 11.73
C ILE A 731 -0.89 6.05 12.08
N ASN A 732 0.08 5.17 11.80
CA ASN A 732 0.02 3.73 12.07
C ASN A 732 0.72 3.35 13.38
N ASN A 733 1.00 4.30 14.26
CA ASN A 733 1.75 4.01 15.49
C ASN A 733 0.86 3.26 16.49
N ASP A 734 1.30 2.09 16.99
CA ASP A 734 0.54 1.32 17.99
C ASP A 734 0.31 2.10 19.30
N ASN A 735 1.14 3.11 19.61
CA ASN A 735 1.01 3.96 20.80
C ASN A 735 0.24 5.27 20.52
N ARG A 736 -0.42 5.39 19.36
CA ARG A 736 -1.25 6.54 19.03
C ARG A 736 -2.40 6.67 20.02
N LEU A 737 -2.74 7.91 20.41
CA LEU A 737 -3.91 8.17 21.25
C LEU A 737 -5.18 7.92 20.42
N LEU A 738 -5.91 6.85 20.75
CA LEU A 738 -7.19 6.49 20.11
C LEU A 738 -8.40 6.62 21.04
N SER A 739 -8.16 6.75 22.35
CA SER A 739 -9.19 6.89 23.38
C SER A 739 -8.90 8.07 24.29
N ALA A 740 -9.95 8.69 24.81
CA ALA A 740 -9.80 9.78 25.76
C ALA A 740 -9.33 9.25 27.13
N LYS A 741 -8.61 10.08 27.87
CA LYS A 741 -8.12 9.78 29.23
C LYS A 741 -8.47 10.91 30.19
N ALA A 742 -8.64 10.55 31.46
CA ALA A 742 -8.86 11.49 32.55
C ALA A 742 -7.88 11.23 33.69
N MET A 743 -7.42 12.30 34.33
CA MET A 743 -6.54 12.24 35.48
C MET A 743 -7.32 11.87 36.75
N ILE A 744 -7.17 10.63 37.20
CA ILE A 744 -7.82 10.09 38.40
C ILE A 744 -6.73 9.71 39.41
N LYS A 745 -6.72 10.36 40.58
CA LYS A 745 -5.76 10.10 41.67
C LYS A 745 -4.28 10.11 41.22
N GLY A 746 -3.94 11.00 40.27
CA GLY A 746 -2.58 11.14 39.75
C GLY A 746 -2.18 10.12 38.69
N ARG A 747 -3.14 9.42 38.07
CA ARG A 747 -2.93 8.52 36.94
C ARG A 747 -3.92 8.82 35.82
N GLN A 748 -3.48 8.68 34.58
CA GLN A 748 -4.36 8.75 33.42
C GLN A 748 -5.12 7.42 33.30
N GLU A 749 -6.45 7.48 33.36
CA GLU A 749 -7.35 6.34 33.14
C GLU A 749 -8.21 6.60 31.90
N GLU A 750 -8.51 5.55 31.13
CA GLU A 750 -9.37 5.67 29.95
C GLU A 750 -10.79 6.09 30.33
N THR A 751 -11.38 6.96 29.51
CA THR A 751 -12.76 7.42 29.65
C THR A 751 -13.42 7.48 28.28
N ALA A 752 -14.75 7.40 28.27
CA ALA A 752 -15.50 7.56 27.03
C ALA A 752 -15.31 8.98 26.46
N LEU A 753 -15.12 9.07 25.13
CA LEU A 753 -14.81 10.32 24.44
C LEU A 753 -15.87 11.40 24.66
N ASN A 754 -17.15 11.03 24.59
CA ASN A 754 -18.27 11.92 24.86
C ASN A 754 -18.27 12.49 26.30
N VAL A 755 -17.81 11.72 27.29
CA VAL A 755 -17.67 12.18 28.68
C VAL A 755 -16.54 13.20 28.79
N ALA A 756 -15.39 12.96 28.17
CA ALA A 756 -14.28 13.90 28.16
C ALA A 756 -14.65 15.23 27.47
N LEU A 757 -15.37 15.17 26.34
CA LEU A 757 -15.89 16.36 25.65
C LEU A 757 -16.89 17.13 26.51
N PHE A 758 -17.80 16.40 27.19
CA PHE A 758 -18.77 16.99 28.11
C PHE A 758 -18.11 17.71 29.28
N GLU A 759 -17.18 17.05 29.96
CA GLU A 759 -16.44 17.63 31.09
C GLU A 759 -15.62 18.84 30.64
N THR A 760 -14.97 18.76 29.49
CA THR A 760 -14.25 19.90 28.89
C THR A 760 -15.17 21.11 28.74
N ALA A 761 -16.32 20.94 28.08
CA ALA A 761 -17.27 22.04 27.90
C ALA A 761 -17.77 22.62 29.25
N LYS A 762 -18.17 21.76 30.20
CA LYS A 762 -18.73 22.21 31.48
C LYS A 762 -17.69 22.87 32.39
N ARG A 763 -16.46 22.36 32.44
CA ARG A 763 -15.38 22.93 33.26
C ARG A 763 -14.94 24.29 32.73
N LEU A 764 -14.86 24.46 31.41
CA LEU A 764 -14.61 25.76 30.77
C LEU A 764 -15.71 26.78 31.10
N ARG A 765 -16.98 26.41 30.97
CA ARG A 765 -18.11 27.28 31.36
C ARG A 765 -18.07 27.62 32.85
N SER A 766 -17.74 26.66 33.70
CA SER A 766 -17.61 26.88 35.14
C SER A 766 -16.52 27.92 35.43
N ILE A 767 -15.39 27.89 34.72
CA ILE A 767 -14.33 28.88 34.87
C ILE A 767 -14.81 30.27 34.46
N GLN A 768 -15.45 30.41 33.31
CA GLN A 768 -16.02 31.68 32.87
C GLN A 768 -17.01 32.24 33.91
N ASN A 769 -17.92 31.39 34.42
CA ASN A 769 -18.89 31.80 35.44
C ASN A 769 -18.26 32.22 36.77
N MET A 770 -17.14 31.61 37.16
CA MET A 770 -16.49 31.87 38.46
C MET A 770 -15.49 33.02 38.43
N TYR A 771 -14.76 33.18 37.32
CA TYR A 771 -13.61 34.08 37.22
C TYR A 771 -13.80 35.21 36.19
N GLY A 772 -14.88 35.19 35.42
CA GLY A 772 -15.22 36.18 34.40
C GLY A 772 -14.65 35.86 33.02
N GLU A 773 -14.74 36.86 32.14
CA GLU A 773 -14.21 36.88 30.78
C GLU A 773 -12.67 36.80 30.77
N ASP A 774 -12.08 36.37 29.66
CA ASP A 774 -10.63 36.29 29.47
C ASP A 774 -9.86 35.42 30.47
N ARG A 775 -10.52 34.40 31.03
CA ARG A 775 -9.90 33.45 31.97
C ARG A 775 -9.58 32.08 31.40
N VAL A 776 -9.89 31.85 30.13
CA VAL A 776 -9.62 30.61 29.42
C VAL A 776 -8.66 30.90 28.27
N ALA A 777 -7.65 30.06 28.07
CA ALA A 777 -6.77 30.14 26.91
C ALA A 777 -6.93 28.92 26.00
N PHE A 778 -6.85 29.17 24.69
CA PHE A 778 -6.80 28.14 23.65
C PHE A 778 -5.50 28.28 22.87
N VAL A 779 -4.66 27.24 22.98
CA VAL A 779 -3.47 27.06 22.15
C VAL A 779 -3.82 26.05 21.07
N VAL A 780 -3.76 26.47 19.81
CA VAL A 780 -4.29 25.71 18.68
C VAL A 780 -3.26 25.58 17.58
N SER A 781 -2.89 24.33 17.27
CA SER A 781 -2.00 24.01 16.19
C SER A 781 -2.54 24.53 14.86
N PRO A 782 -1.74 25.28 14.08
CA PRO A 782 -2.14 25.70 12.74
C PRO A 782 -2.09 24.56 11.72
N LYS A 783 -2.13 23.29 12.15
CA LYS A 783 -2.30 22.13 11.26
C LYS A 783 -3.76 21.75 11.04
N LEU A 784 -4.67 22.21 11.91
CA LEU A 784 -6.11 21.99 11.77
C LEU A 784 -6.65 22.59 10.47
N THR A 785 -7.74 22.02 9.97
CA THR A 785 -8.45 22.57 8.81
C THR A 785 -9.12 23.89 9.16
N ASN A 786 -9.44 24.69 8.15
CA ASN A 786 -10.13 25.97 8.34
C ASN A 786 -11.50 25.80 8.99
N GLU A 787 -12.18 24.69 8.69
CA GLU A 787 -13.50 24.32 9.21
C GLU A 787 -13.43 23.97 10.70
N GLU A 788 -12.41 23.20 11.09
CA GLU A 788 -12.10 22.90 12.50
C GLU A 788 -11.76 24.19 13.26
N LEU A 789 -10.86 25.01 12.72
CA LEU A 789 -10.46 26.29 13.31
C LEU A 789 -11.65 27.26 13.48
N LEU A 790 -12.57 27.31 12.52
CA LEU A 790 -13.80 28.12 12.64
C LEU A 790 -14.71 27.63 13.78
N THR A 791 -14.81 26.32 13.95
CA THR A 791 -15.58 25.73 15.06
C THR A 791 -14.94 26.07 16.41
N VAL A 792 -13.62 25.91 16.52
CA VAL A 792 -12.87 26.31 17.72
C VAL A 792 -13.00 27.81 17.99
N LYS A 793 -12.93 28.66 16.97
CA LYS A 793 -13.16 30.10 17.12
C LYS A 793 -14.54 30.42 17.69
N SER A 794 -15.56 29.67 17.29
CA SER A 794 -16.93 29.81 17.79
C SER A 794 -17.00 29.48 19.29
N ILE A 795 -16.31 28.41 19.72
CA ILE A 795 -16.17 28.06 21.14
C ILE A 795 -15.47 29.17 21.93
N VAL A 796 -14.33 29.67 21.44
CA VAL A 796 -13.57 30.74 22.11
C VAL A 796 -14.41 32.01 22.25
N LYS A 797 -15.15 32.38 21.20
CA LYS A 797 -16.06 33.54 21.21
C LYS A 797 -17.14 33.38 22.28
N GLU A 798 -17.72 32.19 22.41
CA GLU A 798 -18.74 31.89 23.41
C GLU A 798 -18.20 31.94 24.85
N LEU A 799 -16.93 31.57 25.04
CA LEU A 799 -16.23 31.67 26.33
C LEU A 799 -15.64 33.06 26.60
N ASP A 800 -15.86 34.00 25.69
CA ASP A 800 -15.39 35.38 25.71
C ASP A 800 -13.92 35.51 26.12
N SER A 801 -13.05 34.90 25.31
CA SER A 801 -11.61 34.94 25.49
C SER A 801 -10.87 35.55 24.31
N HIS A 802 -9.94 36.46 24.61
CA HIS A 802 -8.95 36.94 23.66
C HIS A 802 -7.74 36.01 23.51
N TYR A 803 -7.43 35.16 24.50
CA TYR A 803 -6.30 34.22 24.48
C TYR A 803 -6.54 33.04 23.52
N LYS A 804 -6.47 33.29 22.21
CA LYS A 804 -6.57 32.28 21.14
C LYS A 804 -5.41 32.41 20.16
N GLY A 805 -4.51 31.45 20.24
CA GLY A 805 -3.22 31.55 19.58
C GLY A 805 -2.53 30.22 19.36
N SER A 806 -1.25 30.30 19.04
CA SER A 806 -0.36 29.16 18.81
C SER A 806 1.05 29.55 19.22
N PHE A 807 1.84 28.60 19.73
CA PHE A 807 3.27 28.81 19.99
C PHE A 807 4.10 28.85 18.70
N THR A 808 3.48 28.55 17.57
CA THR A 808 4.09 28.61 16.23
C THR A 808 3.62 29.81 15.41
N ILE A 809 2.68 30.60 15.93
CA ILE A 809 2.26 31.88 15.35
C ILE A 809 2.90 32.99 16.18
N ASP A 810 3.74 33.80 15.53
CA ASP A 810 4.34 34.95 16.16
C ASP A 810 3.39 36.15 16.22
N GLU A 811 3.73 37.10 17.09
CA GLU A 811 3.11 38.41 17.16
C GLU A 811 3.35 39.21 15.88
N GLU A 812 2.45 39.12 14.90
CA GLU A 812 2.62 39.83 13.62
C GLU A 812 1.43 40.65 13.14
N PRO A 813 1.34 41.92 13.54
CA PRO A 813 0.80 42.97 12.67
C PRO A 813 1.84 43.51 11.67
N GLY A 814 2.96 42.81 11.44
CA GLY A 814 4.14 43.36 10.77
C GLY A 814 3.95 43.68 9.29
N ILE A 815 3.97 42.64 8.46
CA ILE A 815 3.73 42.84 7.03
C ILE A 815 2.28 43.28 6.78
N GLU A 816 1.33 42.98 7.69
CA GLU A 816 -0.07 43.42 7.61
C GLU A 816 -0.22 44.95 7.68
N ARG A 817 0.54 45.64 8.54
CA ARG A 817 0.55 47.11 8.57
C ARG A 817 1.20 47.73 7.34
N VAL A 818 2.20 47.06 6.76
CA VAL A 818 2.93 47.59 5.59
C VAL A 818 2.23 47.25 4.26
N LEU A 819 1.67 46.06 4.09
CA LEU A 819 1.05 45.60 2.85
C LEU A 819 -0.49 45.65 2.92
N GLY A 820 -1.06 46.00 4.07
CA GLY A 820 -2.51 46.01 4.33
C GLY A 820 -3.12 44.65 4.66
N LYS A 821 -2.39 43.54 4.43
CA LYS A 821 -2.80 42.15 4.71
C LYS A 821 -1.60 41.29 5.13
N ASN A 822 -1.81 40.31 6.01
CA ASN A 822 -0.77 39.34 6.38
C ASN A 822 -0.68 38.17 5.39
N GLN A 823 -0.45 38.47 4.10
CA GLN A 823 -0.43 37.47 3.03
C GLN A 823 0.76 37.73 2.09
N SER A 824 1.33 36.66 1.54
CA SER A 824 2.27 36.79 0.41
C SER A 824 1.60 37.55 -0.74
N THR A 825 2.36 38.37 -1.46
CA THR A 825 1.80 39.23 -2.52
C THR A 825 1.63 38.49 -3.85
N ILE A 826 2.21 37.29 -3.97
CA ILE A 826 2.21 36.44 -5.15
C ILE A 826 2.19 34.96 -4.73
N ASP A 827 1.76 34.10 -5.65
CA ASP A 827 1.77 32.64 -5.50
C ASP A 827 3.17 32.03 -5.79
N PHE A 828 3.32 30.72 -5.54
CA PHE A 828 4.57 30.00 -5.83
C PHE A 828 4.84 29.76 -7.33
N GLU A 829 3.83 29.76 -8.20
CA GLU A 829 4.00 29.56 -9.66
C GLU A 829 4.69 30.78 -10.30
N GLN A 830 4.46 31.97 -9.74
CA GLN A 830 5.07 33.20 -10.23
C GLN A 830 6.61 33.25 -10.07
N LEU A 831 7.21 32.37 -9.26
CA LEU A 831 8.65 32.21 -9.14
C LEU A 831 9.31 31.81 -10.47
N ASP A 832 8.62 31.06 -11.32
CA ASP A 832 9.19 30.50 -12.56
C ASP A 832 9.52 31.60 -13.59
N ALA A 833 8.83 32.74 -13.49
CA ALA A 833 9.02 33.89 -14.35
C ALA A 833 9.97 34.96 -13.78
N ALA A 834 10.51 34.77 -12.57
CA ALA A 834 11.43 35.71 -11.93
C ALA A 834 12.75 35.81 -12.70
N ASP A 835 13.39 36.98 -12.70
CA ASP A 835 14.77 37.12 -13.18
C ASP A 835 15.79 37.24 -12.04
N LEU A 836 15.33 37.62 -10.84
CA LEU A 836 16.08 37.61 -9.60
C LEU A 836 15.20 37.10 -8.45
N ILE A 837 15.73 36.18 -7.64
CA ILE A 837 15.14 35.73 -6.39
C ILE A 837 16.09 36.02 -5.22
N VAL A 838 15.61 36.75 -4.22
CA VAL A 838 16.33 36.98 -2.96
C VAL A 838 15.76 36.03 -1.91
N SER A 839 16.51 34.97 -1.58
CA SER A 839 16.15 33.98 -0.57
C SER A 839 16.67 34.41 0.80
N VAL A 840 15.76 34.65 1.74
CA VAL A 840 16.08 35.21 3.06
C VAL A 840 15.81 34.19 4.16
N GLY A 841 16.79 33.97 5.04
CA GLY A 841 16.69 33.01 6.14
C GLY A 841 17.15 31.59 5.77
N GLN A 842 16.89 30.63 6.66
CA GLN A 842 17.27 29.22 6.49
C GLN A 842 16.17 28.42 5.75
N LEU A 843 15.79 28.93 4.57
CA LEU A 843 14.63 28.46 3.82
C LEU A 843 14.73 26.99 3.43
N TYR A 844 15.87 26.53 2.92
CA TYR A 844 16.01 25.13 2.47
C TYR A 844 16.02 24.17 3.69
N GLU A 845 16.44 24.63 4.86
CA GLU A 845 16.49 23.85 6.07
C GLU A 845 15.08 23.59 6.64
N HIS A 846 14.22 24.62 6.65
CA HIS A 846 12.88 24.53 7.24
C HIS A 846 11.78 24.17 6.22
N HIS A 847 11.96 24.55 4.95
CA HIS A 847 11.01 24.34 3.85
C HIS A 847 11.66 23.60 2.67
N PRO A 848 12.09 22.34 2.83
CA PRO A 848 12.97 21.73 1.83
C PRO A 848 12.36 21.60 0.43
N SER A 849 11.04 21.42 0.36
CA SER A 849 10.29 21.42 -0.89
C SER A 849 10.44 22.73 -1.68
N MET A 850 10.39 23.88 -1.01
CA MET A 850 10.63 25.16 -1.65
C MET A 850 12.11 25.31 -2.03
N GLY A 851 13.02 24.85 -1.18
CA GLY A 851 14.45 24.83 -1.49
C GLY A 851 14.78 24.03 -2.76
N MET A 852 14.13 22.88 -2.98
CA MET A 852 14.24 22.10 -4.21
C MET A 852 13.71 22.87 -5.44
N LYS A 853 12.56 23.58 -5.32
CA LYS A 853 12.07 24.45 -6.41
C LYS A 853 13.09 25.55 -6.74
N LEU A 854 13.65 26.23 -5.72
CA LEU A 854 14.66 27.27 -5.93
C LEU A 854 15.94 26.72 -6.56
N ARG A 855 16.40 25.52 -6.16
CA ARG A 855 17.56 24.87 -6.77
C ARG A 855 17.33 24.60 -8.26
N ARG A 856 16.15 24.14 -8.66
CA ARG A 856 15.83 23.95 -10.08
C ARG A 856 15.84 25.28 -10.84
N LEU A 857 15.31 26.34 -10.22
CA LEU A 857 15.30 27.67 -10.83
C LEU A 857 16.69 28.31 -10.96
N SER A 858 17.67 27.91 -10.15
CA SER A 858 19.02 28.50 -10.22
C SER A 858 19.74 28.23 -11.54
N ASP A 859 19.31 27.23 -12.31
CA ASP A 859 19.91 26.92 -13.62
C ASP A 859 19.61 27.99 -14.68
N SER A 860 18.53 28.77 -14.48
CA SER A 860 18.10 29.81 -15.43
C SER A 860 17.87 31.19 -14.81
N ARG A 861 17.77 31.27 -13.47
CA ARG A 861 17.44 32.50 -12.72
C ARG A 861 18.59 32.89 -11.79
N SER A 862 18.75 34.19 -11.56
CA SER A 862 19.70 34.67 -10.56
C SER A 862 19.10 34.50 -9.15
N ILE A 863 19.82 33.85 -8.25
CA ILE A 863 19.38 33.65 -6.86
C ILE A 863 20.45 34.18 -5.91
N VAL A 864 20.04 34.93 -4.89
CA VAL A 864 20.91 35.43 -3.82
C VAL A 864 20.43 34.87 -2.48
N SER A 865 21.32 34.15 -1.79
CA SER A 865 21.14 33.64 -0.43
C SER A 865 21.52 34.71 0.60
N CYS A 866 20.57 35.10 1.45
CA CYS A 866 20.72 36.09 2.50
C CYS A 866 20.37 35.46 3.85
N SER A 867 21.37 34.92 4.55
CA SER A 867 21.19 34.24 5.84
C SER A 867 22.32 34.59 6.81
N THR A 868 22.01 34.67 8.12
CA THR A 868 23.04 34.82 9.18
C THR A 868 23.82 33.53 9.39
N GLU A 869 23.18 32.39 9.15
CA GLU A 869 23.77 31.07 9.17
C GLU A 869 24.08 30.54 7.77
N SER A 870 25.01 29.58 7.67
CA SER A 870 25.28 28.90 6.40
C SER A 870 24.10 28.00 6.02
N THR A 871 23.66 28.07 4.75
CA THR A 871 22.51 27.29 4.26
C THR A 871 22.91 26.38 3.10
N LYS A 872 22.07 25.38 2.79
CA LYS A 872 22.21 24.56 1.57
C LYS A 872 22.11 25.38 0.29
N THR A 873 21.40 26.52 0.33
CA THR A 873 21.28 27.44 -0.80
C THR A 873 22.62 28.08 -1.17
N ASP A 874 23.53 28.25 -0.20
CA ASP A 874 24.86 28.84 -0.42
C ASP A 874 25.74 28.04 -1.40
N LYS A 875 25.43 26.76 -1.62
CA LYS A 875 26.22 25.86 -2.49
C LYS A 875 26.04 26.15 -3.98
N TRP A 876 24.93 26.76 -4.37
CA TRP A 876 24.55 26.95 -5.78
C TRP A 876 23.99 28.35 -6.09
N ALA A 877 23.74 29.19 -5.09
CA ALA A 877 23.33 30.58 -5.24
C ALA A 877 24.47 31.57 -4.89
N ALA A 878 24.32 32.83 -5.30
CA ALA A 878 25.22 33.89 -4.84
C ALA A 878 24.98 34.15 -3.33
N LYS A 879 26.04 34.21 -2.52
CA LYS A 879 25.92 34.41 -1.06
C LYS A 879 26.10 35.87 -0.68
N ALA A 880 25.17 36.42 0.12
CA ALA A 880 25.30 37.69 0.80
C ALA A 880 25.72 37.48 2.26
N THR A 881 26.66 38.28 2.76
CA THR A 881 27.05 38.25 4.18
C THR A 881 26.03 39.04 4.99
N VAL A 882 25.28 38.36 5.86
CA VAL A 882 24.27 38.94 6.73
C VAL A 882 24.68 38.67 8.18
N ASN A 883 24.79 39.70 9.01
CA ASN A 883 25.05 39.54 10.45
C ASN A 883 23.78 39.71 11.28
N ASN A 884 22.85 40.52 10.79
CA ASN A 884 21.57 40.81 11.41
C ASN A 884 20.58 41.16 10.31
N TYR A 885 19.43 40.50 10.26
CA TYR A 885 18.48 40.66 9.15
C TYR A 885 17.91 42.07 9.05
N GLU A 886 17.44 42.66 10.15
CA GLU A 886 16.83 44.00 10.16
C GLU A 886 17.84 45.07 9.71
N VAL A 887 19.04 45.06 10.30
CA VAL A 887 20.12 46.01 9.95
C VAL A 887 20.54 45.85 8.48
N PHE A 888 20.72 44.60 8.03
CA PHE A 888 21.14 44.31 6.66
C PHE A 888 20.13 44.82 5.63
N PHE A 889 18.84 44.51 5.79
CA PHE A 889 17.82 44.94 4.84
C PHE A 889 17.49 46.42 4.94
N ALA A 890 17.68 47.05 6.10
CA ALA A 890 17.61 48.50 6.20
C ALA A 890 18.77 49.16 5.41
N GLY A 891 19.96 48.55 5.41
CA GLY A 891 21.07 48.92 4.51
C GLY A 891 20.74 48.73 3.02
N VAL A 892 20.07 47.62 2.65
CA VAL A 892 19.57 47.39 1.27
C VAL A 892 18.56 48.48 0.87
N LEU A 893 17.62 48.81 1.76
CA LEU A 893 16.63 49.86 1.54
C LEU A 893 17.31 51.22 1.33
N LYS A 894 18.29 51.58 2.17
CA LYS A 894 19.10 52.80 1.98
C LYS A 894 19.77 52.82 0.61
N ALA A 895 20.44 51.72 0.23
CA ALA A 895 21.13 51.63 -1.06
C ALA A 895 20.16 51.77 -2.26
N LEU A 896 18.95 51.20 -2.16
CA LEU A 896 17.92 51.35 -3.20
C LEU A 896 17.43 52.81 -3.34
N ILE A 897 17.36 53.56 -2.23
CA ILE A 897 17.02 54.99 -2.22
C ILE A 897 18.16 55.82 -2.84
N GLU A 898 19.40 55.62 -2.39
CA GLU A 898 20.57 56.37 -2.89
C GLU A 898 20.83 56.14 -4.39
N LYS A 899 20.56 54.91 -4.87
CA LYS A 899 20.67 54.56 -6.29
C LYS A 899 19.47 55.00 -7.13
N GLY A 900 18.44 55.62 -6.53
CA GLY A 900 17.24 56.10 -7.21
C GLY A 900 16.29 55.00 -7.72
N ALA A 901 16.42 53.76 -7.24
CA ALA A 901 15.45 52.70 -7.51
C ALA A 901 14.13 52.96 -6.76
N ILE A 902 14.25 53.47 -5.52
CA ILE A 902 13.15 54.01 -4.73
C ILE A 902 13.30 55.53 -4.70
N LYS A 903 12.30 56.27 -5.15
CA LYS A 903 12.32 57.74 -5.09
C LYS A 903 12.01 58.21 -3.68
N ALA A 904 12.87 59.04 -3.09
CA ALA A 904 12.67 59.59 -1.74
C ALA A 904 11.28 60.27 -1.58
N GLU A 905 10.81 60.97 -2.62
CA GLU A 905 9.48 61.62 -2.68
C GLU A 905 8.31 60.63 -2.50
N LEU A 906 8.50 59.34 -2.80
CA LEU A 906 7.47 58.32 -2.63
C LEU A 906 7.20 58.04 -1.15
N LEU A 907 8.22 58.13 -0.29
CA LEU A 907 8.09 57.86 1.14
C LEU A 907 7.10 58.85 1.78
N ASN A 908 7.09 60.10 1.34
CA ASN A 908 6.21 61.16 1.85
C ASN A 908 4.72 60.89 1.61
N LYS A 909 4.37 59.90 0.77
CA LYS A 909 2.98 59.48 0.53
C LYS A 909 2.42 58.56 1.61
N TYR A 910 3.28 58.00 2.45
CA TYR A 910 2.90 57.03 3.47
C TYR A 910 3.15 57.58 4.87
N PRO A 911 2.31 57.21 5.86
CA PRO A 911 2.60 57.46 7.26
C PRO A 911 4.00 56.95 7.64
N ASN A 912 4.72 57.72 8.46
CA ASN A 912 6.10 57.48 8.93
C ASN A 912 7.22 57.56 7.87
N GLY A 913 6.93 57.97 6.62
CA GLY A 913 7.94 58.04 5.55
C GLY A 913 9.18 58.89 5.87
N ASP A 914 8.99 60.11 6.36
CA ASP A 914 10.11 60.99 6.77
C ASP A 914 10.90 60.39 7.94
N THR A 915 10.22 59.68 8.84
CA THR A 915 10.87 59.05 10.01
C THR A 915 11.70 57.85 9.57
N LEU A 916 11.19 57.03 8.64
CA LEU A 916 11.93 55.94 8.03
C LEU A 916 13.16 56.45 7.29
N LEU A 917 13.02 57.50 6.48
CA LEU A 917 14.15 58.08 5.72
C LEU A 917 15.27 58.56 6.66
N ASN A 918 14.91 59.19 7.77
CA ASN A 918 15.88 59.61 8.79
C ASN A 918 16.50 58.40 9.51
N ALA A 919 15.71 57.39 9.87
CA ALA A 919 16.20 56.20 10.56
C ALA A 919 17.23 55.41 9.73
N VAL A 920 17.04 55.32 8.41
CA VAL A 920 18.00 54.61 7.55
C VAL A 920 19.23 55.43 7.19
N LYS A 921 19.20 56.76 7.33
CA LYS A 921 20.26 57.67 6.86
C LYS A 921 21.63 57.34 7.44
N ASP A 922 21.69 56.99 8.72
CA ASP A 922 22.95 56.76 9.45
C ASP A 922 23.43 55.30 9.39
N ILE A 923 22.71 54.41 8.69
CA ILE A 923 23.11 53.00 8.53
C ILE A 923 24.28 52.89 7.56
N GLU A 924 25.33 52.16 7.94
CA GLU A 924 26.41 51.79 7.03
C GLU A 924 25.95 50.73 6.03
N VAL A 925 26.01 51.04 4.73
CA VAL A 925 25.66 50.08 3.67
C VAL A 925 26.83 49.13 3.48
N SER A 926 26.67 47.87 3.87
CA SER A 926 27.69 46.83 3.63
C SER A 926 27.81 46.52 2.13
N GLN A 927 28.96 45.99 1.72
CA GLN A 927 29.18 45.58 0.31
C GLN A 927 28.15 44.53 -0.15
N SER A 928 27.78 43.60 0.72
CA SER A 928 26.74 42.60 0.41
C SER A 928 25.35 43.23 0.30
N ALA A 929 25.03 44.25 1.11
CA ALA A 929 23.76 44.97 0.99
C ALA A 929 23.69 45.77 -0.31
N ASP A 930 24.78 46.44 -0.71
CA ASP A 930 24.86 47.16 -2.00
C ASP A 930 24.70 46.20 -3.19
N MET A 931 25.32 45.03 -3.13
CA MET A 931 25.19 43.97 -4.16
C MET A 931 23.72 43.53 -4.33
N VAL A 932 23.01 43.25 -3.22
CA VAL A 932 21.60 42.86 -3.26
C VAL A 932 20.74 43.99 -3.84
N ALA A 933 20.95 45.23 -3.40
CA ALA A 933 20.24 46.40 -3.91
C ALA A 933 20.47 46.62 -5.42
N GLU A 934 21.70 46.46 -5.89
CA GLU A 934 22.06 46.56 -7.30
C GLU A 934 21.39 45.46 -8.14
N GLY A 935 21.34 44.23 -7.62
CA GLY A 935 20.59 43.13 -8.22
C GLY A 935 19.11 43.47 -8.37
N ILE A 936 18.46 43.88 -7.28
CA ILE A 936 17.04 44.25 -7.26
C ILE A 936 16.75 45.38 -8.26
N LYS A 937 17.61 46.40 -8.33
CA LYS A 937 17.45 47.53 -9.26
C LYS A 937 17.53 47.11 -10.73
N LYS A 938 18.41 46.16 -11.07
CA LYS A 938 18.60 45.68 -12.45
C LYS A 938 17.50 44.70 -12.89
N ALA A 939 16.96 43.94 -11.95
CA ALA A 939 15.93 42.96 -12.18
C ALA A 939 14.61 43.61 -12.63
N LYS A 940 13.99 43.07 -13.68
CA LYS A 940 12.65 43.47 -14.14
C LYS A 940 11.56 42.79 -13.32
N LYS A 941 11.83 41.60 -12.78
CA LYS A 941 10.91 40.73 -12.05
C LYS A 941 11.58 40.19 -10.77
N PRO A 942 11.98 41.08 -9.83
CA PRO A 942 12.57 40.65 -8.58
C PRO A 942 11.50 40.07 -7.65
N ILE A 943 11.80 38.92 -7.05
CA ILE A 943 11.00 38.31 -5.99
C ILE A 943 11.85 38.17 -4.73
N ILE A 944 11.27 38.50 -3.58
CA ILE A 944 11.84 38.22 -2.27
C ILE A 944 11.06 37.04 -1.68
N ILE A 945 11.75 36.05 -1.14
CA ILE A 945 11.14 34.95 -0.39
C ILE A 945 11.83 34.82 0.95
N ALA A 946 11.07 34.83 2.04
CA ALA A 946 11.60 34.79 3.40
C ALA A 946 11.03 33.64 4.22
N ASP A 947 11.87 33.03 5.04
CA ASP A 947 11.49 32.05 6.06
C ASP A 947 11.22 32.72 7.41
N SER A 948 9.95 32.81 7.81
CA SER A 948 9.57 33.44 9.07
C SER A 948 9.97 32.64 10.31
N ASN A 949 10.47 31.40 10.16
CA ASN A 949 10.99 30.63 11.30
C ASN A 949 12.28 31.23 11.86
N THR A 950 13.10 31.84 11.02
CA THR A 950 14.40 32.42 11.39
C THR A 950 14.46 33.93 11.20
N VAL A 951 13.75 34.45 10.20
CA VAL A 951 13.72 35.89 9.93
C VAL A 951 12.72 36.52 10.90
N ASP A 952 13.21 37.41 11.75
CA ASP A 952 12.38 38.07 12.74
C ASP A 952 11.38 39.05 12.11
N ASN A 953 10.29 39.31 12.83
CA ASN A 953 9.18 40.12 12.35
C ASN A 953 9.59 41.57 11.99
N LYS A 954 10.63 42.13 12.63
CA LYS A 954 11.10 43.48 12.30
C LYS A 954 11.78 43.48 10.94
N ALA A 955 12.62 42.47 10.65
CA ALA A 955 13.22 42.30 9.33
C ALA A 955 12.18 42.04 8.23
N LEU A 956 11.16 41.21 8.48
CA LEU A 956 10.06 40.96 7.52
C LEU A 956 9.32 42.27 7.14
N LYS A 957 9.12 43.17 8.11
CA LYS A 957 8.53 44.51 7.85
C LYS A 957 9.42 45.38 6.96
N VAL A 958 10.75 45.32 7.12
CA VAL A 958 11.68 46.05 6.24
C VAL A 958 11.62 45.51 4.80
N LEU A 959 11.53 44.19 4.63
CA LEU A 959 11.33 43.56 3.32
C LEU A 959 9.98 43.95 2.69
N ALA A 960 8.93 44.03 3.50
CA ALA A 960 7.63 44.54 3.06
C ALA A 960 7.72 46.02 2.62
N ASN A 961 8.45 46.87 3.36
CA ASN A 961 8.69 48.26 2.96
C ASN A 961 9.38 48.33 1.59
N ILE A 962 10.44 47.54 1.39
CA ILE A 962 11.15 47.46 0.11
C ILE A 962 10.18 47.06 -1.02
N THR A 963 9.36 46.04 -0.79
CA THR A 963 8.41 45.52 -1.79
C THR A 963 7.36 46.56 -2.18
N LEU A 964 6.76 47.22 -1.18
CA LEU A 964 5.78 48.29 -1.36
C LEU A 964 6.39 49.50 -2.08
N LEU A 965 7.56 49.97 -1.65
CA LEU A 965 8.21 51.16 -2.19
C LEU A 965 8.75 50.97 -3.61
N LEU A 966 9.04 49.73 -4.02
CA LEU A 966 9.32 49.39 -5.42
C LEU A 966 8.04 49.28 -6.27
N GLY A 967 6.86 49.27 -5.63
CA GLY A 967 5.56 49.06 -6.27
C GLY A 967 5.44 47.65 -6.87
N ASN A 968 5.98 46.66 -6.17
CA ASN A 968 5.97 45.25 -6.56
C ASN A 968 4.90 44.43 -5.82
N ASP A 969 4.26 45.01 -4.80
CA ASP A 969 3.22 44.40 -3.96
C ASP A 969 1.93 44.01 -4.69
N ASN A 970 1.68 44.57 -5.88
CA ASN A 970 0.47 44.35 -6.66
C ASN A 970 0.75 44.13 -8.17
N LYS A 971 1.89 43.51 -8.50
CA LYS A 971 2.28 43.23 -9.90
C LYS A 971 2.62 41.75 -10.08
N PRO A 972 2.24 41.14 -11.21
CA PRO A 972 2.57 39.74 -11.45
C PRO A 972 4.09 39.54 -11.62
N HIS A 973 4.56 38.39 -11.14
CA HIS A 973 5.95 37.91 -11.23
C HIS A 973 6.99 38.77 -10.51
N ARG A 974 6.57 39.58 -9.55
CA ARG A 974 7.43 40.36 -8.67
C ARG A 974 6.69 40.56 -7.36
N GLY A 975 7.38 40.50 -6.24
CA GLY A 975 6.68 40.57 -4.96
C GLY A 975 7.45 39.95 -3.81
N PHE A 976 6.70 39.64 -2.75
CA PHE A 976 7.21 39.11 -1.50
C PHE A 976 6.40 37.89 -1.06
N ILE A 977 7.11 36.78 -0.81
CA ILE A 977 6.56 35.53 -0.29
C ILE A 977 7.10 35.32 1.12
N VAL A 978 6.22 35.02 2.08
CA VAL A 978 6.60 34.72 3.47
C VAL A 978 6.17 33.31 3.83
N LEU A 979 7.14 32.40 3.93
CA LEU A 979 6.93 31.05 4.42
C LEU A 979 6.77 31.08 5.94
N LYS A 980 5.76 30.38 6.44
CA LYS A 980 5.31 30.35 7.84
C LYS A 980 5.60 28.99 8.50
N ALA A 981 5.45 28.90 9.82
CA ALA A 981 5.87 27.72 10.57
C ALA A 981 5.15 26.41 10.18
N LYS A 982 3.83 26.44 9.94
CA LYS A 982 3.00 25.24 9.76
C LYS A 982 2.10 25.33 8.52
N SER A 983 1.57 24.17 8.08
CA SER A 983 0.82 24.00 6.83
C SER A 983 -0.37 24.94 6.65
N ASN A 984 -1.10 25.23 7.73
CA ASN A 984 -2.26 26.13 7.71
C ASN A 984 -2.06 27.38 8.59
N SER A 985 -0.81 27.82 8.81
CA SER A 985 -0.52 29.06 9.56
C SER A 985 -1.20 30.29 8.96
N GLN A 986 -1.33 30.35 7.62
CA GLN A 986 -2.07 31.44 6.96
C GLN A 986 -3.57 31.35 7.29
N GLY A 987 -4.19 30.17 7.19
CA GLY A 987 -5.61 29.98 7.49
C GLY A 987 -5.97 30.27 8.95
N ALA A 988 -5.13 29.82 9.90
CA ALA A 988 -5.30 30.15 11.31
C ALA A 988 -5.28 31.67 11.57
N TRP A 989 -4.35 32.38 10.92
CA TRP A 989 -4.28 33.84 11.00
C TRP A 989 -5.53 34.52 10.42
N ASP A 990 -5.95 34.09 9.23
CA ASP A 990 -7.11 34.64 8.51
C ASP A 990 -8.42 34.42 9.28
N ILE A 991 -8.53 33.29 9.99
CA ILE A 991 -9.66 32.97 10.85
C ILE A 991 -9.63 33.82 12.12
N GLY A 992 -8.46 34.13 12.67
CA GLY A 992 -8.30 35.07 13.78
C GLY A 992 -7.60 34.52 15.02
N PHE A 993 -6.83 33.44 14.89
CA PHE A 993 -5.92 32.96 15.94
C PHE A 993 -4.64 33.80 15.90
N LYS A 994 -4.70 34.98 16.54
CA LYS A 994 -3.69 36.04 16.43
C LYS A 994 -2.91 36.28 17.73
N THR A 995 -3.25 35.62 18.82
CA THR A 995 -2.52 35.78 20.09
C THR A 995 -1.19 35.03 20.00
N PRO A 996 -0.04 35.65 20.29
CA PRO A 996 1.26 34.98 20.29
C PRO A 996 1.36 33.96 21.42
N GLY A 997 2.14 32.89 21.20
CA GLY A 997 2.43 31.92 22.25
C GLY A 997 3.05 32.53 23.51
N GLU A 998 3.96 33.50 23.38
CA GLU A 998 4.60 34.17 24.52
C GLU A 998 3.61 34.97 25.37
N GLU A 999 2.62 35.64 24.76
CA GLU A 999 1.57 36.34 25.51
C GLU A 999 0.70 35.36 26.32
N ILE A 1000 0.34 34.21 25.72
CA ILE A 1000 -0.38 33.14 26.41
C ILE A 1000 0.46 32.55 27.53
N ARG A 1001 1.76 32.32 27.27
CA ARG A 1001 2.73 31.81 28.24
C ARG A 1001 2.81 32.72 29.47
N GLU A 1002 3.01 34.02 29.28
CA GLU A 1002 3.06 35.01 30.37
C GLU A 1002 1.73 35.04 31.13
N ALA A 1003 0.58 35.03 30.43
CA ALA A 1003 -0.73 35.01 31.08
C ALA A 1003 -0.99 33.75 31.93
N ILE A 1004 -0.41 32.60 31.58
CA ILE A 1004 -0.46 31.38 32.41
C ILE A 1004 0.45 31.53 33.63
N ILE A 1005 1.69 31.99 33.45
CA ILE A 1005 2.67 32.17 34.52
C ILE A 1005 2.19 33.18 35.58
N ASP A 1006 1.64 34.31 35.12
CA ASP A 1006 1.09 35.36 35.98
C ASP A 1006 -0.23 34.93 36.65
N GLY A 1007 -0.78 33.77 36.27
CA GLY A 1007 -2.03 33.25 36.79
C GLY A 1007 -3.27 34.02 36.34
N ASN A 1008 -3.18 34.75 35.22
CA ASN A 1008 -4.33 35.41 34.60
C ASN A 1008 -5.30 34.39 33.97
N VAL A 1009 -4.75 33.32 33.40
CA VAL A 1009 -5.50 32.17 32.86
C VAL A 1009 -5.82 31.17 33.98
N LYS A 1010 -7.06 30.66 33.97
CA LYS A 1010 -7.55 29.63 34.91
C LYS A 1010 -7.96 28.33 34.21
N GLY A 1011 -8.34 28.39 32.94
CA GLY A 1011 -8.60 27.22 32.09
C GLY A 1011 -7.70 27.20 30.87
N LEU A 1012 -7.17 26.04 30.52
CA LEU A 1012 -6.34 25.87 29.33
C LEU A 1012 -6.88 24.72 28.47
N VAL A 1013 -6.95 24.96 27.16
CA VAL A 1013 -7.11 23.91 26.15
C VAL A 1013 -5.94 24.02 25.19
N VAL A 1014 -5.16 22.95 25.08
CA VAL A 1014 -4.10 22.84 24.06
C VAL A 1014 -4.53 21.84 23.00
N ILE A 1015 -4.38 22.18 21.72
CA ILE A 1015 -4.80 21.36 20.59
C ILE A 1015 -3.63 21.19 19.63
N GLY A 1016 -3.02 20.01 19.61
CA GLY A 1016 -1.98 19.61 18.65
C GLY A 1016 -0.63 20.32 18.80
N GLU A 1017 -0.30 20.80 20.01
CA GLU A 1017 1.01 21.39 20.34
C GLU A 1017 1.54 20.85 21.66
N ASP A 1018 2.84 20.57 21.69
CA ASP A 1018 3.58 20.21 22.89
C ASP A 1018 4.38 21.41 23.42
N ILE A 1019 3.69 22.24 24.18
CA ILE A 1019 4.19 23.52 24.72
C ILE A 1019 5.05 23.35 25.97
N LEU A 1020 4.95 22.21 26.69
CA LEU A 1020 5.64 22.00 27.96
C LEU A 1020 7.05 21.42 27.82
N SER A 1021 7.34 20.65 26.75
CA SER A 1021 8.66 20.00 26.61
C SER A 1021 9.84 20.97 26.52
N ASN A 1022 9.61 22.17 26.00
CA ASN A 1022 10.65 23.19 25.80
C ASN A 1022 10.68 24.24 26.93
N ASP A 1023 9.80 24.14 27.93
CA ASP A 1023 9.59 25.21 28.91
C ASP A 1023 9.30 24.69 30.33
N LYS A 1024 10.33 24.74 31.18
CA LYS A 1024 10.23 24.29 32.58
C LYS A 1024 9.34 25.18 33.43
N GLU A 1025 9.37 26.49 33.20
CA GLU A 1025 8.61 27.45 34.00
C GLU A 1025 7.11 27.30 33.69
N LEU A 1026 6.75 27.18 32.41
CA LEU A 1026 5.39 26.92 32.00
C LEU A 1026 4.87 25.58 32.54
N LYS A 1027 5.71 24.53 32.54
CA LYS A 1027 5.39 23.21 33.10
C LYS A 1027 5.07 23.25 34.59
N GLU A 1028 5.70 24.15 35.35
CA GLU A 1028 5.35 24.37 36.75
C GLU A 1028 4.05 25.18 36.88
N ALA A 1029 3.91 26.24 36.07
CA ALA A 1029 2.77 27.16 36.10
C ALA A 1029 1.43 26.48 35.78
N VAL A 1030 1.38 25.51 34.87
CA VAL A 1030 0.13 24.81 34.52
C VAL A 1030 -0.51 24.08 35.71
N ASN A 1031 0.26 23.71 36.74
CA ASN A 1031 -0.30 23.10 37.96
C ASN A 1031 -1.20 24.06 38.76
N ASN A 1032 -1.12 25.37 38.51
CA ASN A 1032 -1.94 26.38 39.16
C ASN A 1032 -3.30 26.61 38.46
N LEU A 1033 -3.50 26.00 37.28
CA LEU A 1033 -4.76 26.06 36.55
C LEU A 1033 -5.89 25.36 37.33
N LYS A 1034 -7.12 25.77 37.06
CA LYS A 1034 -8.34 25.15 37.61
C LYS A 1034 -8.91 24.06 36.71
N PHE A 1035 -8.50 24.07 35.45
CA PHE A 1035 -8.82 23.06 34.45
C PHE A 1035 -7.77 23.08 33.33
N PHE A 1036 -7.35 21.91 32.89
CA PHE A 1036 -6.47 21.76 31.73
C PHE A 1036 -6.88 20.54 30.89
N ALA A 1037 -7.19 20.76 29.61
CA ALA A 1037 -7.39 19.70 28.63
C ALA A 1037 -6.37 19.79 27.48
N ALA A 1038 -5.94 18.65 26.96
CA ALA A 1038 -5.03 18.56 25.82
C ALA A 1038 -5.59 17.61 24.76
N PHE A 1039 -5.62 18.06 23.50
CA PHE A 1039 -5.89 17.25 22.33
C PHE A 1039 -4.59 16.98 21.60
N ASP A 1040 -4.24 15.71 21.36
CA ASP A 1040 -3.05 15.38 20.59
C ASP A 1040 -3.20 14.02 19.90
N ILE A 1041 -2.38 13.79 18.89
CA ILE A 1041 -2.27 12.50 18.20
C ILE A 1041 -1.45 11.53 19.07
N MET A 1042 -0.41 12.03 19.73
CA MET A 1042 0.55 11.23 20.49
C MET A 1042 0.69 11.74 21.93
N GLU A 1043 1.01 10.84 22.86
CA GLU A 1043 1.39 11.25 24.20
C GLU A 1043 2.70 12.06 24.20
N ASN A 1044 2.71 13.10 25.02
CA ASN A 1044 3.81 14.03 25.23
C ASN A 1044 3.68 14.74 26.60
N GLU A 1045 4.65 15.59 26.94
CA GLU A 1045 4.70 16.30 28.22
C GLU A 1045 3.47 17.17 28.47
N THR A 1046 2.87 17.74 27.43
CA THR A 1046 1.64 18.55 27.52
C THR A 1046 0.42 17.68 27.85
N THR A 1047 0.25 16.55 27.15
CA THR A 1047 -0.82 15.59 27.48
C THR A 1047 -0.65 14.95 28.86
N ALA A 1048 0.59 14.70 29.30
CA ALA A 1048 0.87 14.08 30.59
C ALA A 1048 0.43 14.96 31.78
N ALA A 1049 0.46 16.29 31.61
CA ALA A 1049 0.04 17.26 32.61
C ALA A 1049 -1.46 17.59 32.58
N ALA A 1050 -2.21 17.17 31.54
CA ALA A 1050 -3.61 17.51 31.38
C ALA A 1050 -4.54 16.70 32.30
N GLU A 1051 -5.60 17.35 32.81
CA GLU A 1051 -6.69 16.66 33.52
C GLU A 1051 -7.50 15.76 32.57
N TYR A 1052 -7.68 16.19 31.32
CA TYR A 1052 -8.32 15.42 30.27
C TYR A 1052 -7.44 15.40 29.02
N VAL A 1053 -7.18 14.21 28.50
CA VAL A 1053 -6.49 13.99 27.23
C VAL A 1053 -7.50 13.49 26.22
N LEU A 1054 -7.60 14.15 25.08
CA LEU A 1054 -8.48 13.79 23.99
C LEU A 1054 -7.66 13.41 22.76
N PRO A 1055 -8.03 12.35 22.04
CA PRO A 1055 -7.30 11.95 20.84
C PRO A 1055 -7.59 12.94 19.70
N LEU A 1056 -6.57 13.31 18.95
CA LEU A 1056 -6.68 14.13 17.74
C LEU A 1056 -6.47 13.25 16.48
N ASN A 1057 -7.21 13.55 15.41
CA ASN A 1057 -7.08 12.90 14.12
C ASN A 1057 -6.03 13.61 13.25
N SER A 1058 -5.31 12.84 12.43
CA SER A 1058 -4.36 13.38 11.44
C SER A 1058 -5.09 13.99 10.23
N LEU A 1059 -4.38 14.74 9.38
CA LEU A 1059 -4.97 15.22 8.11
C LEU A 1059 -5.33 14.08 7.13
N ALA A 1060 -4.80 12.87 7.32
CA ALA A 1060 -5.23 11.71 6.52
C ALA A 1060 -6.65 11.23 6.90
N GLU A 1061 -7.15 11.63 8.06
CA GLU A 1061 -8.49 11.29 8.59
C GLU A 1061 -9.43 12.50 8.63
N SER A 1062 -9.00 13.62 8.05
CA SER A 1062 -9.74 14.88 8.10
C SER A 1062 -10.15 15.31 6.69
N GLU A 1063 -11.21 16.10 6.62
CA GLU A 1063 -11.66 16.76 5.39
C GLU A 1063 -11.80 18.27 5.64
N GLY A 1064 -11.63 19.06 4.57
CA GLY A 1064 -11.77 20.51 4.65
C GLY A 1064 -10.72 21.23 3.82
N THR A 1065 -10.27 22.37 4.31
CA THR A 1065 -9.33 23.23 3.59
C THR A 1065 -8.20 23.74 4.47
N VAL A 1066 -7.04 23.96 3.85
CA VAL A 1066 -5.91 24.70 4.43
C VAL A 1066 -5.45 25.78 3.46
N VAL A 1067 -4.71 26.77 3.95
CA VAL A 1067 -4.17 27.89 3.16
C VAL A 1067 -2.64 27.86 3.29
N SER A 1068 -1.95 27.64 2.16
CA SER A 1068 -0.50 27.71 2.10
C SER A 1068 0.01 29.15 2.25
N ALA A 1069 1.30 29.31 2.51
CA ALA A 1069 1.95 30.60 2.73
C ALA A 1069 1.80 31.59 1.57
N ASP A 1070 1.66 31.09 0.35
CA ASP A 1070 1.46 31.88 -0.85
C ASP A 1070 -0.01 32.31 -1.07
N GLY A 1071 -0.92 31.90 -0.16
CA GLY A 1071 -2.34 32.24 -0.21
C GLY A 1071 -3.20 31.22 -0.95
N THR A 1072 -2.63 30.13 -1.47
CA THR A 1072 -3.39 29.11 -2.19
C THR A 1072 -4.23 28.28 -1.21
N VAL A 1073 -5.53 28.16 -1.50
CA VAL A 1073 -6.43 27.26 -0.75
C VAL A 1073 -6.24 25.85 -1.28
N LYS A 1074 -5.92 24.92 -0.39
CA LYS A 1074 -5.68 23.50 -0.69
C LYS A 1074 -6.77 22.65 -0.04
N ASN A 1075 -7.28 21.67 -0.79
CA ASN A 1075 -8.31 20.75 -0.32
C ASN A 1075 -7.68 19.59 0.45
N VAL A 1076 -8.10 19.39 1.69
CA VAL A 1076 -7.78 18.21 2.48
C VAL A 1076 -8.85 17.15 2.20
N VAL A 1077 -8.40 15.98 1.78
CA VAL A 1077 -9.26 14.84 1.48
C VAL A 1077 -8.95 13.71 2.45
N GLU A 1078 -9.99 13.16 3.06
CA GLU A 1078 -9.93 12.00 3.95
C GLU A 1078 -9.47 10.75 3.16
N ALA A 1079 -8.39 10.13 3.60
CA ALA A 1079 -7.89 8.86 3.05
C ALA A 1079 -8.69 7.69 3.62
N PHE A 1080 -8.93 7.68 4.92
CA PHE A 1080 -9.72 6.67 5.63
C PHE A 1080 -10.43 7.28 6.83
N LYS A 1081 -11.41 6.56 7.38
CA LYS A 1081 -12.26 7.06 8.47
C LYS A 1081 -11.48 7.23 9.78
N PRO A 1082 -11.83 8.23 10.62
CA PRO A 1082 -11.20 8.46 11.92
C PRO A 1082 -11.16 7.21 12.80
N LEU A 1083 -9.97 6.81 13.24
CA LEU A 1083 -9.79 5.65 14.12
C LEU A 1083 -10.34 5.87 15.53
N THR A 1084 -10.52 7.13 15.92
CA THR A 1084 -11.06 7.56 17.20
C THR A 1084 -12.59 7.43 17.28
N GLY A 1085 -13.25 7.09 16.16
CA GLY A 1085 -14.71 7.01 16.04
C GLY A 1085 -15.42 8.36 15.87
N MET A 1086 -14.72 9.50 16.00
CA MET A 1086 -15.24 10.83 15.71
C MET A 1086 -14.16 11.67 15.01
N SER A 1087 -14.51 12.41 13.98
CA SER A 1087 -13.63 13.41 13.38
C SER A 1087 -13.34 14.56 14.34
N ASN A 1088 -12.24 15.30 14.11
CA ASN A 1088 -11.93 16.51 14.89
C ASN A 1088 -13.09 17.52 14.82
N ALA A 1089 -13.67 17.69 13.63
CA ALA A 1089 -14.81 18.57 13.40
C ALA A 1089 -16.02 18.17 14.26
N GLU A 1090 -16.34 16.87 14.36
CA GLU A 1090 -17.43 16.37 15.23
C GLU A 1090 -17.13 16.59 16.71
N MET A 1091 -15.88 16.37 17.15
CA MET A 1091 -15.47 16.63 18.53
C MET A 1091 -15.63 18.10 18.91
N PHE A 1092 -15.12 19.02 18.07
CA PHE A 1092 -15.24 20.46 18.32
C PHE A 1092 -16.69 20.92 18.22
N LYS A 1093 -17.46 20.39 17.26
CA LYS A 1093 -18.89 20.71 17.14
C LYS A 1093 -19.66 20.27 18.39
N THR A 1094 -19.36 19.11 18.96
CA THR A 1094 -19.96 18.63 20.20
C THR A 1094 -19.70 19.60 21.36
N ILE A 1095 -18.47 20.09 21.52
CA ILE A 1095 -18.14 21.10 22.54
C ILE A 1095 -18.90 22.41 22.28
N ALA A 1096 -18.96 22.86 21.03
CA ALA A 1096 -19.68 24.07 20.63
C ALA A 1096 -21.17 23.96 20.96
N GLU A 1097 -21.82 22.84 20.63
CA GLU A 1097 -23.23 22.57 20.93
C GLU A 1097 -23.48 22.54 22.45
N LEU A 1098 -22.62 21.90 23.23
CA LEU A 1098 -22.73 21.85 24.69
C LEU A 1098 -22.58 23.21 25.38
N LEU A 1099 -21.89 24.14 24.72
CA LEU A 1099 -21.75 25.53 25.14
C LEU A 1099 -22.82 26.45 24.54
N ASN A 1100 -23.62 25.99 23.58
CA ASN A 1100 -24.50 26.81 22.75
C ASN A 1100 -23.76 27.91 21.96
N ALA A 1101 -22.55 27.61 21.49
CA ALA A 1101 -21.75 28.56 20.71
C ALA A 1101 -22.35 28.82 19.32
N GLU A 1102 -22.51 30.10 18.97
CA GLU A 1102 -22.94 30.50 17.63
C GLU A 1102 -21.78 30.47 16.62
N PRO A 1103 -22.04 30.13 15.34
CA PRO A 1103 -21.00 30.14 14.29
C PRO A 1103 -20.27 31.49 14.19
N ALA A 1104 -18.95 31.46 14.22
CA ALA A 1104 -18.11 32.63 14.08
C ALA A 1104 -17.92 33.04 12.60
N GLU A 1105 -17.98 34.34 12.31
CA GLU A 1105 -17.64 34.88 10.99
C GLU A 1105 -16.13 35.00 10.79
N LYS A 1106 -15.67 35.02 9.53
CA LYS A 1106 -14.27 35.34 9.19
C LYS A 1106 -13.97 36.80 9.50
N CYS A 1107 -12.78 37.08 10.03
CA CYS A 1107 -12.38 38.46 10.33
C CYS A 1107 -12.05 39.22 9.04
N LYS A 1108 -12.71 40.36 8.81
CA LYS A 1108 -12.34 41.34 7.77
C LYS A 1108 -11.93 42.64 8.45
N LYS A 1109 -10.64 42.77 8.79
CA LYS A 1109 -10.04 44.06 9.13
C LYS A 1109 -9.13 44.46 7.99
N VAL A 1110 -9.33 45.68 7.48
CA VAL A 1110 -8.43 46.33 6.53
C VAL A 1110 -7.65 47.36 7.34
N TYR A 1111 -6.33 47.25 7.35
CA TYR A 1111 -5.47 48.24 8.01
C TYR A 1111 -5.09 49.33 7.02
N GLU A 1112 -4.96 50.57 7.50
CA GLU A 1112 -4.30 51.61 6.72
C GLU A 1112 -2.81 51.25 6.58
N THR A 1113 -2.30 51.36 5.36
CA THR A 1113 -0.92 51.02 5.04
C THR A 1113 0.05 52.07 5.61
N GLU A 1114 0.94 51.65 6.51
CA GLU A 1114 1.97 52.49 7.13
C GLU A 1114 3.37 51.91 6.91
N LEU A 1115 4.39 52.77 6.73
CA LEU A 1115 5.77 52.31 6.64
C LEU A 1115 6.31 51.96 8.03
N TYR A 1116 7.01 50.83 8.11
CA TYR A 1116 7.71 50.43 9.33
C TYR A 1116 9.02 51.21 9.49
N VAL A 1117 9.32 51.68 10.71
CA VAL A 1117 10.59 52.32 11.07
C VAL A 1117 11.44 51.31 11.84
N PRO A 1118 12.61 50.88 11.32
CA PRO A 1118 13.50 49.94 12.00
C PRO A 1118 13.94 50.42 13.38
N THR A 1119 14.06 49.51 14.35
CA THR A 1119 14.47 49.84 15.73
C THR A 1119 15.88 49.33 16.08
N PHE A 1120 16.42 48.38 15.31
CA PHE A 1120 17.81 47.87 15.39
C PHE A 1120 18.19 47.19 16.71
N ASP A 1121 17.21 46.76 17.49
CA ASP A 1121 17.35 46.09 18.78
C ASP A 1121 16.82 44.64 18.73
N ASN A 1122 16.71 44.06 17.54
CA ASN A 1122 16.25 42.68 17.35
C ASN A 1122 17.26 41.66 17.89
N LYS A 1123 16.72 40.57 18.44
CA LYS A 1123 17.48 39.34 18.73
C LYS A 1123 17.20 38.34 17.62
N GLU A 1124 18.16 37.48 17.35
CA GLU A 1124 17.93 36.35 16.44
C GLU A 1124 16.81 35.46 16.96
N LYS A 1125 15.99 35.00 16.03
CA LYS A 1125 14.87 34.11 16.32
C LYS A 1125 15.34 32.66 16.18
N GLU A 1126 15.21 31.90 17.26
CA GLU A 1126 15.51 30.47 17.26
C GLU A 1126 14.26 29.67 16.83
N TYR A 1127 14.42 28.76 15.88
CA TYR A 1127 13.34 27.88 15.45
C TYR A 1127 13.09 26.77 16.50
N LYS A 1128 11.98 26.88 17.23
CA LYS A 1128 11.53 25.89 18.22
C LYS A 1128 10.45 24.97 17.64
N ILE A 1129 10.54 23.69 17.97
CA ILE A 1129 9.61 22.66 17.48
C ILE A 1129 8.64 22.26 18.59
N PHE A 1130 7.39 22.68 18.43
CA PHE A 1130 6.26 22.37 19.32
C PHE A 1130 5.39 21.22 18.82
N ASP A 1131 5.78 20.53 17.74
CA ASP A 1131 5.03 19.41 17.18
C ASP A 1131 5.74 18.08 17.51
N THR A 1132 5.05 17.21 18.25
CA THR A 1132 5.58 15.93 18.73
C THR A 1132 6.01 15.02 17.58
N VAL A 1133 5.19 14.97 16.52
CA VAL A 1133 5.43 14.13 15.34
C VAL A 1133 6.67 14.58 14.58
N GLU A 1134 6.79 15.88 14.29
CA GLU A 1134 7.96 16.46 13.62
C GLU A 1134 9.23 16.25 14.46
N ARG A 1135 9.13 16.41 15.79
CA ARG A 1135 10.26 16.16 16.70
C ARG A 1135 10.73 14.71 16.65
N ALA A 1136 9.80 13.75 16.66
CA ALA A 1136 10.11 12.32 16.58
C ALA A 1136 10.77 11.96 15.24
N TYR A 1137 10.25 12.47 14.12
CA TYR A 1137 10.85 12.28 12.80
C TYR A 1137 12.30 12.81 12.75
N LEU A 1138 12.54 14.03 13.23
CA LEU A 1138 13.87 14.62 13.24
C LEU A 1138 14.82 13.90 14.19
N ALA A 1139 14.33 13.37 15.31
CA ALA A 1139 15.12 12.55 16.22
C ALA A 1139 15.56 11.24 15.57
N ASN A 1140 14.66 10.55 14.86
CA ASN A 1140 14.98 9.33 14.11
C ASN A 1140 16.00 9.61 12.99
N LEU A 1141 15.85 10.71 12.26
CA LEU A 1141 16.82 11.11 11.24
C LEU A 1141 18.20 11.37 11.87
N ARG A 1142 18.25 12.13 12.97
CA ARG A 1142 19.51 12.44 13.68
C ARG A 1142 20.19 11.20 14.27
N ALA A 1143 19.46 10.35 14.98
CA ALA A 1143 20.02 9.15 15.62
C ALA A 1143 20.78 8.26 14.63
N ASN A 1144 20.30 8.19 13.39
CA ASN A 1144 20.96 7.43 12.33
C ASN A 1144 22.15 8.17 11.70
N CYS A 1145 22.15 9.50 11.65
CA CYS A 1145 23.27 10.31 11.13
C CYS A 1145 24.46 10.48 12.11
N VAL A 1146 24.32 10.15 13.41
CA VAL A 1146 25.33 10.45 14.46
C VAL A 1146 26.65 9.66 14.35
N ASN A 1147 26.73 8.64 13.48
CA ASN A 1147 28.01 7.96 13.20
C ASN A 1147 28.86 8.63 12.11
N ALA A 1148 28.41 9.78 11.59
CA ALA A 1148 29.17 10.64 10.67
C ALA A 1148 29.89 11.75 11.45
N LYS A 1149 31.03 11.43 12.07
CA LYS A 1149 31.94 12.45 12.62
C LYS A 1149 33.28 12.40 11.92
#